data_AF-A0AA35IUS8-F1
#
_entry.id   AF-A0AA35IUS8-F1
#
_cell.length_a   1.000
_cell.length_b   1.000
_cell.length_c   1.000
_cell.angle_alpha   90.00
_cell.angle_beta   90.00
_cell.angle_gamma   90.00
#
_symmetry.space_group_name_H-M   'P 1'
#
loop_
_entity.id
_entity.type
_entity.pdbx_description
1 polymer ?
#
loop_
_entity_poly.entity_id
_entity_poly.type
_entity_poly.pdbx_seq_one_letter_code
_entity_poly.pdbx_strand_id
1 'polypeptide(L)'
;MRVLITNDDGPLSDQFSPYIRPFIQYIKRNYPEWEITVCVPHVQKSWVGKAHLAGKNLTAQFVYSKVDSEDNTFWGPFIQPQIKSENSKLPYVLNAEIPKDAIEWVLIDGTPASCANIGLHLLSNKRFDIVLSGPNVGRNTSAAYITSSGTVGGAMESVITGNTKAIAVSWAYFNGLKSVSPLLMEKASKRSLDVINYLVNNWDPKTDLYSINVPLVESLNDNTKVYYAPIWENRWIPIFNGPHINLENNFAEIEDGNESSSISFNWAPRFGAHKDSIHYMDEYKDRTVLTDAEVIEAKMISVTPMKATFKGVYHLLGELKLAQQESNSPKTKNLVVVSIDPLEYIYKPLTRALKKYLPHVEIVSDLPEFDNEKHENKMKIFHYGDYEQLDMDKLMELPNNYFTNSYIYRKALIRKHFLSHTIQTYTAKHPESILKKSYLESFTIDLDYAEFLDDALDENWELRQELENESKDKWWIVKPSMSDKGQGIRVFKTIGDLQAIFDSFDDEDSEAEESEIDDDSADKNGEFMDNNKVNISQLRHFIIQEYLTNPLLLPSMDNRKFHIRCYVVCKGDLQVFVYDRMLALFAAKPFVPLDPYAYSVTDLKHLECHLTNTCLQSKNKDKNSSVLEFDSIEEIPDERKSDIKEQIHCITNDVFLAAVNVNRLNFQPLPNAFETYGVDFLIDSDYEVKLLEINAFPDFKQTGKDLKNLIDELFDDTVKYCVTPIFNENKDKVNGETDPNFVKVIDYTSNGW
;
A
#
# COMPACT_ATOMS: atom_id res chain seq x y z
N MET A 1 13.22 5.48 42.39
CA MET A 1 12.28 5.08 41.32
C MET A 1 11.19 4.23 41.94
N ARG A 2 9.93 4.35 41.48
CA ARG A 2 8.80 3.51 41.91
C ARG A 2 8.57 2.42 40.86
N VAL A 3 8.80 1.17 41.24
CA VAL A 3 8.79 0.03 40.32
C VAL A 3 7.68 -0.94 40.72
N LEU A 4 6.81 -1.25 39.77
CA LEU A 4 5.92 -2.41 39.87
C LEU A 4 6.66 -3.62 39.30
N ILE A 5 6.70 -4.72 40.05
CA ILE A 5 7.23 -6.00 39.60
C ILE A 5 6.09 -6.99 39.45
N THR A 6 5.97 -7.60 38.28
CA THR A 6 5.10 -8.73 37.99
C THR A 6 5.92 -9.86 37.35
N ASN A 7 5.37 -11.05 37.25
CA ASN A 7 5.99 -12.21 36.59
C ASN A 7 4.92 -13.25 36.26
N ASP A 8 5.23 -14.21 35.41
CA ASP A 8 4.34 -15.32 35.02
C ASP A 8 4.66 -16.66 35.70
N ASP A 9 5.80 -16.78 36.38
CA ASP A 9 6.13 -17.97 37.17
C ASP A 9 5.36 -18.10 38.50
N GLY A 10 4.76 -17.00 38.99
CA GLY A 10 3.96 -16.98 40.21
C GLY A 10 4.75 -16.64 41.49
N PRO A 11 4.38 -17.21 42.66
CA PRO A 11 4.99 -16.89 43.95
C PRO A 11 6.32 -17.62 44.19
N LEU A 12 6.95 -17.32 45.33
CA LEU A 12 8.20 -17.92 45.81
C LEU A 12 8.22 -19.46 45.73
N SER A 13 9.03 -20.00 44.82
CA SER A 13 9.20 -21.44 44.61
C SER A 13 10.49 -21.75 43.86
N ASP A 14 11.35 -22.63 44.37
CA ASP A 14 12.58 -23.04 43.65
C ASP A 14 12.29 -23.90 42.41
N GLN A 15 11.11 -24.55 42.37
CA GLN A 15 10.70 -25.40 41.25
C GLN A 15 10.09 -24.59 40.09
N PHE A 16 9.27 -23.58 40.41
CA PHE A 16 8.47 -22.84 39.43
C PHE A 16 8.95 -21.41 39.22
N SER A 17 9.39 -20.68 40.27
CA SER A 17 9.80 -19.27 40.22
C SER A 17 11.17 -18.98 40.92
N PRO A 18 12.25 -19.73 40.64
CA PRO A 18 13.55 -19.57 41.32
C PRO A 18 14.24 -18.20 41.12
N TYR A 19 13.86 -17.41 40.12
CA TYR A 19 14.66 -16.24 39.70
C TYR A 19 14.20 -14.90 40.29
N ILE A 20 12.90 -14.76 40.59
CA ILE A 20 12.32 -13.46 41.01
C ILE A 20 12.79 -13.02 42.41
N ARG A 21 12.98 -13.96 43.35
CA ARG A 21 13.50 -13.68 44.69
C ARG A 21 14.93 -13.12 44.64
N PRO A 22 15.94 -13.82 44.11
CA PRO A 22 17.31 -13.29 43.98
C PRO A 22 17.36 -11.91 43.29
N PHE A 23 16.54 -11.69 42.26
CA PHE A 23 16.50 -10.42 41.55
C PHE A 23 15.98 -9.26 42.43
N ILE A 24 14.87 -9.46 43.15
CA ILE A 24 14.33 -8.43 44.06
C ILE A 24 15.29 -8.15 45.22
N GLN A 25 15.93 -9.18 45.76
CA GLN A 25 16.94 -9.06 46.81
C GLN A 25 18.14 -8.23 46.30
N TYR A 26 18.61 -8.51 45.08
CA TYR A 26 19.67 -7.75 44.45
C TYR A 26 19.27 -6.28 44.21
N ILE A 27 18.03 -6.00 43.79
CA ILE A 27 17.52 -4.61 43.69
C ILE A 27 17.56 -3.96 45.07
N LYS A 28 16.97 -4.56 46.11
CA LYS A 28 16.90 -3.97 47.45
C LYS A 28 18.27 -3.69 48.07
N ARG A 29 19.26 -4.53 47.81
CA ARG A 29 20.63 -4.38 48.33
C ARG A 29 21.43 -3.29 47.61
N ASN A 30 21.23 -3.09 46.31
CA ASN A 30 22.03 -2.16 45.50
C ASN A 30 21.32 -0.82 45.19
N TYR A 31 19.99 -0.80 45.26
CA TYR A 31 19.13 0.36 44.98
C TYR A 31 18.07 0.53 46.10
N PRO A 32 18.50 0.77 47.36
CA PRO A 32 17.59 0.87 48.51
C PRO A 32 16.58 2.03 48.40
N GLU A 33 16.85 3.00 47.52
CA GLU A 33 15.96 4.12 47.19
C GLU A 33 14.82 3.76 46.21
N TRP A 34 14.73 2.50 45.76
CA TRP A 34 13.63 2.05 44.91
C TRP A 34 12.45 1.53 45.75
N GLU A 35 11.29 2.16 45.52
CA GLU A 35 10.01 1.70 46.07
C GLU A 35 9.50 0.58 45.17
N ILE A 36 9.59 -0.66 45.67
CA ILE A 36 9.20 -1.88 44.95
C ILE A 36 7.82 -2.31 45.43
N THR A 37 6.90 -2.57 44.49
CA THR A 37 5.63 -3.25 44.73
C THR A 37 5.63 -4.54 43.92
N VAL A 38 5.38 -5.69 44.55
CA VAL A 38 5.35 -6.98 43.86
C VAL A 38 3.90 -7.45 43.72
N CYS A 39 3.43 -7.63 42.50
CA CYS A 39 2.07 -8.09 42.18
C CYS A 39 2.18 -9.21 41.14
N VAL A 40 1.95 -10.46 41.55
CA VAL A 40 2.17 -11.66 40.73
C VAL A 40 0.97 -12.61 40.81
N PRO A 41 0.80 -13.53 39.84
CA PRO A 41 -0.16 -14.61 39.96
C PRO A 41 0.11 -15.49 41.19
N HIS A 42 -0.93 -15.99 41.85
CA HIS A 42 -0.84 -16.97 42.95
C HIS A 42 -0.28 -18.34 42.52
N VAL A 43 -0.25 -18.65 41.21
CA VAL A 43 0.29 -19.89 40.61
C VAL A 43 0.91 -19.58 39.26
N GLN A 44 1.79 -20.44 38.74
CA GLN A 44 2.42 -20.28 37.43
C GLN A 44 1.39 -20.17 36.27
N LYS A 45 1.61 -19.24 35.34
CA LYS A 45 0.77 -18.93 34.16
C LYS A 45 1.60 -18.62 32.90
N SER A 46 2.75 -19.28 32.71
CA SER A 46 3.79 -18.91 31.73
C SER A 46 3.40 -18.89 30.24
N TRP A 47 2.26 -19.49 29.86
CA TRP A 47 1.78 -19.55 28.46
C TRP A 47 0.50 -18.74 28.21
N VAL A 48 0.14 -17.85 29.14
CA VAL A 48 -1.03 -16.98 29.03
C VAL A 48 -0.56 -15.55 28.76
N GLY A 49 -0.19 -15.28 27.49
CA GLY A 49 0.37 -14.01 27.05
C GLY A 49 -0.38 -12.78 27.58
N LYS A 50 -1.50 -12.43 26.96
CA LYS A 50 -2.39 -11.36 27.45
C LYS A 50 -3.85 -11.79 27.41
N ALA A 51 -4.35 -12.27 28.55
CA ALA A 51 -5.76 -12.60 28.76
C ALA A 51 -6.25 -12.05 30.11
N HIS A 52 -7.54 -11.72 30.19
CA HIS A 52 -8.24 -11.42 31.45
C HIS A 52 -9.40 -12.41 31.61
N LEU A 53 -9.67 -12.85 32.84
CA LEU A 53 -10.71 -13.83 33.13
C LEU A 53 -12.08 -13.15 33.20
N ALA A 54 -12.74 -13.02 32.05
CA ALA A 54 -14.08 -12.44 31.96
C ALA A 54 -15.10 -13.20 32.83
N GLY A 55 -15.95 -12.47 33.55
CA GLY A 55 -16.96 -13.05 34.46
C GLY A 55 -16.41 -13.58 35.80
N LYS A 56 -15.08 -13.60 36.00
CA LYS A 56 -14.46 -13.97 37.29
C LYS A 56 -14.06 -12.73 38.08
N ASN A 57 -14.57 -12.60 39.30
CA ASN A 57 -14.01 -11.65 40.27
C ASN A 57 -12.64 -12.15 40.73
N LEU A 58 -11.60 -11.34 40.52
CA LEU A 58 -10.25 -11.68 40.98
C LEU A 58 -10.08 -11.35 42.47
N THR A 59 -9.33 -12.19 43.17
CA THR A 59 -9.03 -12.09 44.59
C THR A 59 -7.52 -11.88 44.81
N ALA A 60 -7.18 -11.24 45.92
CA ALA A 60 -5.81 -10.94 46.31
C ALA A 60 -5.48 -11.56 47.66
N GLN A 61 -4.28 -12.14 47.78
CA GLN A 61 -3.68 -12.59 49.03
C GLN A 61 -2.33 -11.90 49.22
N PHE A 62 -1.90 -11.74 50.48
CA PHE A 62 -0.67 -11.04 50.84
C PHE A 62 0.26 -12.01 51.56
N VAL A 63 1.48 -12.18 51.04
CA VAL A 63 2.56 -12.90 51.73
C VAL A 63 3.78 -12.00 51.90
N TYR A 64 4.58 -12.26 52.91
CA TYR A 64 5.75 -11.44 53.26
C TYR A 64 6.99 -12.31 53.34
N SER A 65 8.07 -11.95 52.66
CA SER A 65 9.36 -12.64 52.77
C SER A 65 10.42 -11.77 53.41
N LYS A 66 11.40 -12.40 54.07
CA LYS A 66 12.60 -11.70 54.56
C LYS A 66 13.39 -11.15 53.37
N VAL A 67 14.00 -9.98 53.55
CA VAL A 67 14.89 -9.40 52.53
C VAL A 67 16.05 -10.34 52.24
N ASP A 68 16.68 -10.90 53.26
CA ASP A 68 17.86 -11.77 53.11
C ASP A 68 17.54 -13.28 53.26
N SER A 69 16.33 -13.74 52.88
CA SER A 69 16.01 -15.18 52.95
C SER A 69 16.76 -15.97 51.88
N GLU A 70 17.50 -17.01 52.29
CA GLU A 70 18.10 -18.00 51.40
C GLU A 70 17.09 -19.06 50.92
N ASP A 71 15.96 -19.19 51.62
CA ASP A 71 14.82 -20.06 51.29
C ASP A 71 13.61 -19.28 50.73
N ASN A 72 12.53 -20.00 50.42
CA ASN A 72 11.23 -19.45 50.01
C ASN A 72 10.24 -19.33 51.17
N THR A 73 10.70 -19.22 52.42
CA THR A 73 9.77 -19.07 53.56
C THR A 73 9.14 -17.69 53.59
N PHE A 74 7.86 -17.63 53.95
CA PHE A 74 7.09 -16.39 54.04
C PHE A 74 6.08 -16.44 55.20
N TRP A 75 5.66 -15.26 55.66
CA TRP A 75 4.50 -15.09 56.52
C TRP A 75 3.23 -14.93 55.66
N GLY A 76 2.15 -15.62 56.02
CA GLY A 76 0.86 -15.57 55.32
C GLY A 76 0.41 -16.95 54.81
N PRO A 77 -0.56 -17.01 53.87
CA PRO A 77 -1.25 -15.88 53.23
C PRO A 77 -2.20 -15.13 54.17
N PHE A 78 -2.26 -13.81 53.99
CA PHE A 78 -3.22 -12.92 54.64
C PHE A 78 -4.22 -12.37 53.62
N ILE A 79 -5.43 -12.00 54.08
CA ILE A 79 -6.49 -11.43 53.22
C ILE A 79 -6.36 -9.90 53.04
N GLN A 80 -5.48 -9.24 53.79
CA GLN A 80 -5.24 -7.80 53.79
C GLN A 80 -3.76 -7.53 54.06
N PRO A 81 -3.18 -6.40 53.57
CA PRO A 81 -1.83 -5.99 53.93
C PRO A 81 -1.61 -5.93 55.44
N GLN A 82 -0.43 -6.39 55.87
CA GLN A 82 -0.03 -6.47 57.27
C GLN A 82 0.90 -5.32 57.72
N ILE A 83 1.43 -4.57 56.76
CA ILE A 83 2.33 -3.42 56.96
C ILE A 83 1.60 -2.15 56.50
N LYS A 84 1.75 -1.05 57.24
CA LYS A 84 1.22 0.25 56.80
C LYS A 84 2.06 0.82 55.66
N SER A 85 1.45 1.01 54.49
CA SER A 85 2.01 1.79 53.38
C SER A 85 1.19 3.07 53.15
N GLU A 86 1.85 4.23 53.19
CA GLU A 86 1.19 5.53 52.98
C GLU A 86 0.64 5.71 51.55
N ASN A 87 1.18 4.94 50.59
CA ASN A 87 0.82 5.02 49.18
C ASN A 87 -0.20 3.94 48.76
N SER A 88 -0.65 3.07 49.67
CA SER A 88 -1.58 1.98 49.36
C SER A 88 -3.03 2.47 49.31
N LYS A 89 -3.84 1.84 48.44
CA LYS A 89 -5.30 2.00 48.38
C LYS A 89 -6.06 1.00 49.26
N LEU A 90 -5.38 -0.01 49.78
CA LEU A 90 -6.00 -1.16 50.44
C LEU A 90 -6.13 -0.95 51.97
N PRO A 91 -7.20 -1.47 52.61
CA PRO A 91 -7.30 -1.53 54.06
C PRO A 91 -6.26 -2.51 54.61
N TYR A 92 -5.56 -2.14 55.69
CA TYR A 92 -4.47 -2.92 56.28
C TYR A 92 -4.71 -3.20 57.78
N VAL A 93 -4.06 -4.24 58.31
CA VAL A 93 -4.07 -4.61 59.74
C VAL A 93 -2.63 -4.72 60.21
N LEU A 94 -2.20 -3.94 61.21
CA LEU A 94 -0.82 -4.00 61.68
C LEU A 94 -0.50 -5.33 62.36
N ASN A 95 0.45 -6.09 61.82
CA ASN A 95 1.05 -7.24 62.49
C ASN A 95 2.47 -6.91 62.94
N ALA A 96 2.72 -7.02 64.26
CA ALA A 96 4.03 -6.73 64.85
C ALA A 96 5.07 -7.85 64.66
N GLU A 97 4.65 -9.05 64.24
CA GLU A 97 5.54 -10.18 63.96
C GLU A 97 6.23 -10.07 62.59
N ILE A 98 5.71 -9.23 61.70
CA ILE A 98 6.22 -9.04 60.34
C ILE A 98 7.21 -7.84 60.35
N PRO A 99 8.47 -8.04 59.93
CA PRO A 99 9.45 -6.96 59.84
C PRO A 99 8.98 -5.84 58.90
N LYS A 100 9.26 -4.58 59.26
CA LYS A 100 8.83 -3.40 58.47
C LYS A 100 9.51 -3.30 57.09
N ASP A 101 10.65 -3.97 56.96
CA ASP A 101 11.47 -4.09 55.77
C ASP A 101 11.14 -5.35 54.93
N ALA A 102 10.25 -6.22 55.42
CA ALA A 102 9.84 -7.42 54.69
C ALA A 102 9.25 -7.08 53.30
N ILE A 103 9.55 -7.93 52.33
CA ILE A 103 9.06 -7.77 50.96
C ILE A 103 7.60 -8.24 50.94
N GLU A 104 6.68 -7.31 50.64
CA GLU A 104 5.26 -7.60 50.42
C GLU A 104 5.04 -8.15 49.00
N TRP A 105 4.37 -9.30 48.91
CA TRP A 105 3.95 -9.93 47.67
C TRP A 105 2.43 -9.97 47.61
N VAL A 106 1.86 -9.32 46.60
CA VAL A 106 0.43 -9.40 46.30
C VAL A 106 0.21 -10.52 45.30
N LEU A 107 -0.49 -11.57 45.73
CA LEU A 107 -0.79 -12.76 44.95
C LEU A 107 -2.22 -12.67 44.40
N ILE A 108 -2.38 -12.58 43.08
CA ILE A 108 -3.68 -12.47 42.42
C ILE A 108 -4.09 -13.81 41.79
N ASP A 109 -5.37 -14.18 41.89
CA ASP A 109 -5.91 -15.41 41.29
C ASP A 109 -6.21 -15.32 39.76
N GLY A 110 -5.38 -14.55 39.06
CA GLY A 110 -5.51 -14.21 37.63
C GLY A 110 -4.21 -14.37 36.83
N THR A 111 -4.12 -13.64 35.72
CA THR A 111 -3.00 -13.66 34.78
C THR A 111 -1.96 -12.57 35.09
N PRO A 112 -0.73 -12.63 34.54
CA PRO A 112 0.28 -11.58 34.68
C PRO A 112 -0.22 -10.21 34.19
N ALA A 113 -1.01 -10.18 33.11
CA ALA A 113 -1.70 -8.98 32.64
C ALA A 113 -2.67 -8.44 33.70
N SER A 114 -3.50 -9.30 34.32
CA SER A 114 -4.38 -8.87 35.41
C SER A 114 -3.60 -8.35 36.63
N CYS A 115 -2.43 -8.93 36.93
CA CYS A 115 -1.55 -8.47 38.01
C CYS A 115 -0.94 -7.09 37.71
N ALA A 116 -0.50 -6.85 36.46
CA ALA A 116 -0.02 -5.55 36.01
C ALA A 116 -1.12 -4.48 36.11
N ASN A 117 -2.32 -4.79 35.62
CA ASN A 117 -3.48 -3.89 35.65
C ASN A 117 -3.89 -3.52 37.09
N ILE A 118 -4.13 -4.52 37.95
CA ILE A 118 -4.44 -4.31 39.37
C ILE A 118 -3.31 -3.57 40.08
N GLY A 119 -2.05 -3.91 39.78
CA GLY A 119 -0.86 -3.27 40.33
C GLY A 119 -0.80 -1.77 40.05
N LEU A 120 -0.93 -1.39 38.78
CA LEU A 120 -0.88 0.01 38.33
C LEU A 120 -2.06 0.83 38.85
N HIS A 121 -3.29 0.28 38.80
CA HIS A 121 -4.51 1.06 38.97
C HIS A 121 -5.15 0.95 40.36
N LEU A 122 -5.00 -0.19 41.04
CA LEU A 122 -5.77 -0.51 42.24
C LEU A 122 -4.91 -0.68 43.51
N LEU A 123 -3.61 -0.99 43.42
CA LEU A 123 -2.76 -1.11 44.61
C LEU A 123 -2.29 0.24 45.18
N SER A 124 -1.89 1.19 44.32
CA SER A 124 -1.26 2.44 44.78
C SER A 124 -1.99 3.72 44.34
N ASN A 125 -1.87 4.77 45.17
CA ASN A 125 -2.33 6.14 44.90
C ASN A 125 -1.34 6.97 44.10
N LYS A 126 -0.06 6.60 44.07
CA LYS A 126 0.99 7.24 43.26
C LYS A 126 1.26 6.41 42.02
N ARG A 127 1.60 7.07 40.90
CA ARG A 127 2.02 6.39 39.65
C ARG A 127 3.34 5.66 39.84
N PHE A 128 3.57 4.63 39.02
CA PHE A 128 4.84 3.95 38.89
C PHE A 128 5.66 4.60 37.77
N ASP A 129 6.99 4.58 37.89
CA ASP A 129 7.89 5.12 36.87
C ASP A 129 8.15 4.09 35.76
N ILE A 130 8.15 2.80 36.14
CA ILE A 130 8.39 1.66 35.25
C ILE A 130 7.73 0.39 35.81
N VAL A 131 7.33 -0.53 34.91
CA VAL A 131 7.01 -1.92 35.26
C VAL A 131 8.12 -2.85 34.80
N LEU A 132 8.61 -3.70 35.69
CA LEU A 132 9.47 -4.83 35.35
C LEU A 132 8.62 -6.11 35.39
N SER A 133 8.53 -6.80 34.27
CA SER A 133 7.87 -8.11 34.18
C SER A 133 8.95 -9.18 34.09
N GLY A 134 9.06 -10.07 35.07
CA GLY A 134 10.13 -11.06 35.19
C GLY A 134 11.06 -10.84 36.40
N PRO A 135 12.21 -11.54 36.48
CA PRO A 135 12.77 -12.40 35.45
C PRO A 135 12.06 -13.74 35.30
N ASN A 136 11.66 -14.07 34.08
CA ASN A 136 11.04 -15.35 33.73
C ASN A 136 12.04 -16.53 33.71
N VAL A 137 11.55 -17.72 34.07
CA VAL A 137 12.28 -18.99 33.98
C VAL A 137 12.36 -19.48 32.54
N GLY A 138 13.31 -18.92 31.80
CA GLY A 138 13.57 -19.23 30.40
C GLY A 138 13.62 -17.99 29.52
N ARG A 139 13.96 -18.20 28.25
CA ARG A 139 13.99 -17.14 27.23
C ARG A 139 12.59 -16.81 26.73
N ASN A 140 12.34 -15.51 26.53
CA ASN A 140 11.30 -14.97 25.68
C ASN A 140 11.98 -14.31 24.48
N THR A 141 12.62 -15.15 23.66
CA THR A 141 13.18 -14.79 22.35
C THR A 141 12.41 -15.52 21.26
N SER A 142 12.32 -14.92 20.08
CA SER A 142 11.59 -15.40 18.91
C SER A 142 10.06 -15.30 19.02
N ALA A 143 9.41 -15.11 17.88
CA ALA A 143 7.98 -14.79 17.78
C ALA A 143 7.10 -15.80 18.53
N ALA A 144 7.38 -17.09 18.34
CA ALA A 144 6.60 -18.19 18.91
C ALA A 144 6.57 -18.20 20.45
N TYR A 145 7.67 -17.82 21.11
CA TYR A 145 7.74 -17.68 22.58
C TYR A 145 7.19 -16.33 23.04
N ILE A 146 7.60 -15.23 22.38
CA ILE A 146 7.20 -13.86 22.75
C ILE A 146 5.68 -13.69 22.73
N THR A 147 5.00 -14.20 21.70
CA THR A 147 3.53 -14.13 21.58
C THR A 147 2.77 -14.92 22.65
N SER A 148 3.40 -15.97 23.19
CA SER A 148 2.80 -16.83 24.21
C SER A 148 3.16 -16.40 25.65
N SER A 149 4.20 -15.58 25.80
CA SER A 149 4.83 -15.24 27.06
C SER A 149 3.94 -14.39 27.97
N GLY A 150 3.60 -14.93 29.15
CA GLY A 150 2.93 -14.16 30.20
C GLY A 150 3.80 -13.00 30.69
N THR A 151 5.12 -13.17 30.68
CA THR A 151 6.10 -12.11 31.01
C THR A 151 5.95 -10.93 30.06
N VAL A 152 5.99 -11.16 28.74
CA VAL A 152 5.90 -10.08 27.74
C VAL A 152 4.51 -9.46 27.76
N GLY A 153 3.43 -10.25 27.86
CA GLY A 153 2.08 -9.72 27.89
C GLY A 153 1.75 -8.91 29.15
N GLY A 154 2.38 -9.20 30.30
CA GLY A 154 2.34 -8.35 31.49
C GLY A 154 3.01 -6.98 31.26
N ALA A 155 4.12 -6.94 30.52
CA ALA A 155 4.76 -5.69 30.12
C ALA A 155 3.92 -4.91 29.09
N MET A 156 3.36 -5.58 28.08
CA MET A 156 2.46 -4.96 27.09
C MET A 156 1.23 -4.35 27.76
N GLU A 157 0.60 -5.06 28.69
CA GLU A 157 -0.57 -4.58 29.43
C GLU A 157 -0.27 -3.31 30.25
N SER A 158 0.95 -3.20 30.75
CA SER A 158 1.42 -2.03 31.52
C SER A 158 1.49 -0.77 30.67
N VAL A 159 1.91 -0.91 29.41
CA VAL A 159 1.84 0.18 28.43
C VAL A 159 0.39 0.49 28.08
N ILE A 160 -0.37 -0.52 27.63
CA ILE A 160 -1.72 -0.36 27.06
C ILE A 160 -2.67 0.31 28.05
N THR A 161 -2.62 -0.05 29.34
CA THR A 161 -3.57 0.47 30.33
C THR A 161 -3.00 1.55 31.25
N GLY A 162 -1.69 1.54 31.50
CA GLY A 162 -1.03 2.49 32.39
C GLY A 162 -0.36 3.67 31.69
N ASN A 163 -0.16 3.61 30.36
CA ASN A 163 0.83 4.41 29.63
C ASN A 163 2.17 4.48 30.39
N THR A 164 2.56 3.34 30.98
CA THR A 164 3.74 3.22 31.85
C THR A 164 4.79 2.41 31.12
N LYS A 165 6.02 2.94 31.06
CA LYS A 165 7.18 2.24 30.46
C LYS A 165 7.31 0.85 31.07
N ALA A 166 7.57 -0.15 30.24
CA ALA A 166 7.66 -1.52 30.69
C ALA A 166 8.88 -2.26 30.11
N ILE A 167 9.49 -3.12 30.91
CA ILE A 167 10.55 -4.01 30.48
C ILE A 167 10.18 -5.45 30.87
N ALA A 168 10.08 -6.33 29.88
CA ALA A 168 10.06 -7.77 30.11
C ALA A 168 11.51 -8.26 30.29
N VAL A 169 11.74 -9.11 31.30
CA VAL A 169 13.06 -9.63 31.68
C VAL A 169 13.00 -11.14 31.71
N SER A 170 13.99 -11.79 31.13
CA SER A 170 14.01 -13.25 30.93
C SER A 170 15.41 -13.79 31.09
N TRP A 171 15.57 -14.86 31.86
CA TRP A 171 16.87 -15.51 32.04
C TRP A 171 16.90 -16.83 31.25
N ALA A 172 17.66 -16.81 30.16
CA ALA A 172 17.74 -17.89 29.19
C ALA A 172 18.67 -19.01 29.72
N TYR A 173 18.08 -20.07 30.27
CA TYR A 173 18.82 -21.29 30.60
C TYR A 173 19.06 -22.15 29.35
N PHE A 174 20.11 -22.97 29.41
CA PHE A 174 20.53 -23.87 28.33
C PHE A 174 20.47 -25.34 28.77
N ASN A 175 20.33 -26.27 27.83
CA ASN A 175 20.38 -27.72 28.04
C ASN A 175 19.40 -28.25 29.13
N GLY A 176 18.28 -27.56 29.38
CA GLY A 176 17.30 -27.95 30.41
C GLY A 176 17.68 -27.61 31.85
N LEU A 177 18.84 -26.98 32.09
CA LEU A 177 19.36 -26.66 33.42
C LEU A 177 18.68 -25.42 34.03
N LYS A 178 17.46 -25.59 34.54
CA LYS A 178 16.70 -24.51 35.21
C LYS A 178 17.35 -24.01 36.49
N SER A 179 17.93 -24.90 37.29
CA SER A 179 18.63 -24.56 38.52
C SER A 179 20.10 -24.23 38.23
N VAL A 180 20.58 -23.12 38.78
CA VAL A 180 21.94 -22.60 38.59
C VAL A 180 22.53 -22.08 39.91
N SER A 181 23.83 -21.82 39.94
CA SER A 181 24.49 -21.32 41.15
C SER A 181 23.97 -19.94 41.59
N PRO A 182 23.87 -19.65 42.91
CA PRO A 182 23.49 -18.32 43.39
C PRO A 182 24.40 -17.19 42.85
N LEU A 183 25.70 -17.49 42.68
CA LEU A 183 26.66 -16.57 42.07
C LEU A 183 26.30 -16.21 40.61
N LEU A 184 25.74 -17.15 39.84
CA LEU A 184 25.29 -16.87 38.48
C LEU A 184 23.98 -16.07 38.46
N MET A 185 23.07 -16.31 39.39
CA MET A 185 21.87 -15.48 39.57
C MET A 185 22.21 -14.04 39.98
N GLU A 186 23.23 -13.85 40.83
CA GLU A 186 23.75 -12.54 41.22
C GLU A 186 24.34 -11.78 40.01
N LYS A 187 25.16 -12.46 39.20
CA LYS A 187 25.67 -11.92 37.92
C LYS A 187 24.55 -11.56 36.95
N ALA A 188 23.54 -12.42 36.80
CA ALA A 188 22.39 -12.17 35.93
C ALA A 188 21.56 -10.98 36.40
N SER A 189 21.35 -10.85 37.72
CA SER A 189 20.67 -9.71 38.35
C SER A 189 21.42 -8.41 38.09
N LYS A 190 22.75 -8.39 38.30
CA LYS A 190 23.61 -7.24 37.97
C LYS A 190 23.45 -6.81 36.51
N ARG A 191 23.69 -7.72 35.56
CA ARG A 191 23.66 -7.40 34.13
C ARG A 191 22.26 -7.01 33.65
N SER A 192 21.20 -7.58 34.22
CA SER A 192 19.82 -7.14 33.97
C SER A 192 19.63 -5.68 34.38
N LEU A 193 20.08 -5.29 35.58
CA LEU A 193 19.94 -3.91 36.07
C LEU A 193 20.86 -2.91 35.36
N ASP A 194 22.07 -3.30 34.95
CA ASP A 194 22.93 -2.47 34.11
C ASP A 194 22.21 -2.05 32.82
N VAL A 195 21.53 -2.99 32.17
CA VAL A 195 20.76 -2.74 30.93
C VAL A 195 19.47 -1.96 31.22
N ILE A 196 18.71 -2.32 32.26
CA ILE A 196 17.50 -1.58 32.66
C ILE A 196 17.82 -0.11 32.95
N ASN A 197 18.86 0.18 33.72
CA ASN A 197 19.27 1.56 34.03
C ASN A 197 19.72 2.32 32.78
N TYR A 198 20.41 1.66 31.85
CA TYR A 198 20.75 2.29 30.57
C TYR A 198 19.48 2.65 29.77
N LEU A 199 18.54 1.72 29.62
CA LEU A 199 17.30 1.92 28.87
C LEU A 199 16.38 2.97 29.49
N VAL A 200 16.24 2.99 30.82
CA VAL A 200 15.43 4.01 31.53
C VAL A 200 15.94 5.42 31.26
N ASN A 201 17.26 5.61 31.29
CA ASN A 201 17.90 6.91 31.07
C ASN A 201 18.00 7.30 29.58
N ASN A 202 17.93 6.34 28.64
CA ASN A 202 18.12 6.55 27.20
C ASN A 202 16.96 5.93 26.40
N TRP A 203 15.72 6.10 26.88
CA TRP A 203 14.54 5.44 26.31
C TRP A 203 14.21 6.01 24.93
N ASP A 204 14.10 5.13 23.92
CA ASP A 204 13.76 5.52 22.56
C ASP A 204 12.28 5.97 22.44
N PRO A 205 11.98 7.13 21.82
CA PRO A 205 10.62 7.66 21.76
C PRO A 205 9.66 6.92 20.82
N LYS A 206 10.13 5.94 20.03
CA LYS A 206 9.28 5.07 19.19
C LYS A 206 9.06 3.68 19.81
N THR A 207 9.64 3.41 20.98
CA THR A 207 9.60 2.13 21.67
C THR A 207 8.66 2.18 22.89
N ASP A 208 7.65 1.30 22.90
CA ASP A 208 6.65 1.23 23.96
C ASP A 208 7.17 0.41 25.16
N LEU A 209 7.81 -0.73 24.86
CA LEU A 209 8.45 -1.63 25.83
C LEU A 209 9.69 -2.29 25.25
N TYR A 210 10.56 -2.78 26.14
CA TYR A 210 11.69 -3.64 25.77
C TYR A 210 11.52 -5.06 26.31
N SER A 211 11.99 -6.06 25.56
CA SER A 211 12.27 -7.41 26.09
C SER A 211 13.77 -7.59 26.26
N ILE A 212 14.23 -7.98 27.44
CA ILE A 212 15.63 -8.27 27.75
C ILE A 212 15.76 -9.76 28.03
N ASN A 213 16.58 -10.44 27.24
CA ASN A 213 16.98 -11.82 27.55
C ASN A 213 18.46 -11.83 27.98
N VAL A 214 18.73 -12.43 29.14
CA VAL A 214 20.09 -12.60 29.69
C VAL A 214 20.49 -14.07 29.63
N PRO A 215 21.64 -14.43 29.02
CA PRO A 215 22.07 -15.81 28.92
C PRO A 215 22.60 -16.31 30.26
N LEU A 216 21.95 -17.33 30.82
CA LEU A 216 22.27 -17.90 32.12
C LEU A 216 23.38 -18.95 31.96
N VAL A 217 24.61 -18.46 31.72
CA VAL A 217 25.82 -19.25 31.46
C VAL A 217 26.97 -18.82 32.35
N GLU A 218 27.84 -19.76 32.76
CA GLU A 218 28.99 -19.47 33.65
C GLU A 218 29.94 -18.38 33.12
N SER A 219 30.01 -18.22 31.79
CA SER A 219 30.79 -17.17 31.12
C SER A 219 30.19 -15.76 31.23
N LEU A 220 28.99 -15.60 31.81
CA LEU A 220 28.36 -14.29 32.02
C LEU A 220 29.24 -13.42 32.94
N ASN A 221 29.58 -12.23 32.46
CA ASN A 221 30.42 -11.26 33.16
C ASN A 221 30.16 -9.82 32.66
N ASP A 222 30.88 -8.84 33.21
CA ASP A 222 30.70 -7.42 32.88
C ASP A 222 31.01 -7.08 31.42
N ASN A 223 31.90 -7.84 30.77
CA ASN A 223 32.22 -7.71 29.34
C ASN A 223 31.25 -8.50 28.43
N THR A 224 30.25 -9.19 28.97
CA THR A 224 29.21 -9.83 28.15
C THR A 224 28.46 -8.75 27.39
N LYS A 225 28.59 -8.80 26.06
CA LYS A 225 28.02 -7.83 25.13
C LYS A 225 26.49 -7.83 25.20
N VAL A 226 25.93 -6.64 24.98
CA VAL A 226 24.50 -6.36 24.89
C VAL A 226 24.21 -5.89 23.47
N TYR A 227 23.21 -6.46 22.83
CA TYR A 227 22.80 -6.12 21.46
C TYR A 227 21.33 -5.74 21.41
N TYR A 228 21.01 -4.67 20.69
CA TYR A 228 19.66 -4.52 20.15
C TYR A 228 19.46 -5.57 19.05
N ALA A 229 18.36 -6.31 19.13
CA ALA A 229 18.11 -7.44 18.24
C ALA A 229 16.62 -7.48 17.82
N PRO A 230 16.31 -7.74 16.54
CA PRO A 230 14.93 -7.97 16.11
C PRO A 230 14.44 -9.34 16.59
N ILE A 231 13.11 -9.50 16.67
CA ILE A 231 12.46 -10.78 16.95
C ILE A 231 12.83 -11.78 15.84
N TRP A 232 13.22 -12.99 16.21
CA TRP A 232 13.32 -14.08 15.25
C TRP A 232 11.94 -14.65 14.86
N GLU A 233 11.57 -14.54 13.58
CA GLU A 233 10.27 -14.92 13.02
C GLU A 233 10.04 -16.44 12.86
N ASN A 234 10.28 -17.22 13.91
CA ASN A 234 9.99 -18.66 13.90
C ASN A 234 8.49 -18.97 13.96
N ARG A 235 8.12 -20.21 13.60
CA ARG A 235 6.75 -20.73 13.65
C ARG A 235 6.70 -22.04 14.44
N TRP A 236 5.58 -22.32 15.10
CA TRP A 236 5.35 -23.61 15.75
C TRP A 236 5.09 -24.70 14.70
N ILE A 237 5.75 -25.85 14.86
CA ILE A 237 5.30 -27.14 14.30
C ILE A 237 4.30 -27.79 15.29
N PRO A 238 3.71 -28.99 15.03
CA PRO A 238 2.84 -29.64 16.00
C PRO A 238 3.46 -29.73 17.41
N ILE A 239 2.83 -29.04 18.36
CA ILE A 239 3.24 -28.94 19.77
C ILE A 239 2.59 -30.02 20.65
N PHE A 240 1.66 -30.79 20.09
CA PHE A 240 1.04 -31.94 20.71
C PHE A 240 1.31 -33.22 19.89
N ASN A 241 1.50 -34.34 20.57
CA ASN A 241 1.49 -35.68 20.00
C ASN A 241 0.21 -36.42 20.40
N GLY A 242 -0.28 -37.30 19.54
CA GLY A 242 -1.53 -38.05 19.75
C GLY A 242 -2.16 -38.44 18.41
N PRO A 243 -3.43 -38.90 18.39
CA PRO A 243 -4.33 -39.03 19.53
C PRO A 243 -4.00 -40.22 20.45
N HIS A 244 -4.33 -40.08 21.74
CA HIS A 244 -4.36 -41.19 22.71
C HIS A 244 -5.80 -41.40 23.19
N ILE A 245 -6.28 -42.65 23.21
CA ILE A 245 -7.64 -42.98 23.67
C ILE A 245 -7.57 -43.34 25.15
N ASN A 246 -8.21 -42.54 26.00
CA ASN A 246 -8.28 -42.79 27.43
C ASN A 246 -9.56 -43.58 27.75
N LEU A 247 -9.38 -44.89 27.98
CA LEU A 247 -10.41 -45.81 28.45
C LEU A 247 -10.34 -45.92 29.98
N GLU A 248 -11.50 -46.07 30.62
CA GLU A 248 -11.66 -46.00 32.07
C GLU A 248 -10.71 -46.92 32.86
N ASN A 249 -10.06 -46.36 33.87
CA ASN A 249 -9.59 -47.11 35.03
C ASN A 249 -10.19 -46.47 36.29
N ASN A 250 -10.84 -47.30 37.11
CA ASN A 250 -11.58 -46.85 38.29
C ASN A 250 -10.68 -46.20 39.35
N PHE A 251 -11.24 -45.19 40.04
CA PHE A 251 -10.74 -44.51 41.25
C PHE A 251 -9.57 -43.50 41.09
N ALA A 252 -9.91 -42.23 40.82
CA ALA A 252 -9.33 -41.06 41.49
C ALA A 252 -10.31 -39.87 41.43
N GLU A 253 -10.07 -38.85 42.24
CA GLU A 253 -11.04 -37.79 42.58
C GLU A 253 -11.15 -36.68 41.52
N ILE A 254 -12.27 -35.94 41.55
CA ILE A 254 -12.63 -34.91 40.58
C ILE A 254 -11.99 -33.56 40.96
N GLU A 255 -10.95 -33.16 40.24
CA GLU A 255 -10.46 -31.77 40.19
C GLU A 255 -10.13 -31.40 38.72
N ASP A 256 -10.55 -30.19 38.31
CA ASP A 256 -10.35 -29.59 36.97
C ASP A 256 -10.41 -30.54 35.76
N GLY A 257 -11.49 -31.32 35.72
CA GLY A 257 -12.17 -31.77 34.50
C GLY A 257 -11.34 -32.44 33.41
N ASN A 258 -11.16 -33.75 33.48
CA ASN A 258 -10.97 -34.55 32.26
C ASN A 258 -11.40 -36.03 32.33
N GLU A 259 -11.54 -36.62 31.14
CA GLU A 259 -11.20 -38.03 30.84
C GLU A 259 -12.10 -39.18 31.33
N SER A 260 -13.43 -39.00 31.28
CA SER A 260 -14.33 -40.14 31.00
C SER A 260 -14.51 -40.30 29.49
N SER A 261 -13.95 -41.36 28.88
CA SER A 261 -14.09 -41.69 27.45
C SER A 261 -13.72 -40.54 26.48
N SER A 262 -12.48 -40.05 26.53
CA SER A 262 -12.00 -38.98 25.64
C SER A 262 -10.70 -39.32 24.90
N ILE A 263 -10.45 -38.56 23.83
CA ILE A 263 -9.17 -38.53 23.13
C ILE A 263 -8.32 -37.42 23.76
N SER A 264 -7.16 -37.79 24.29
CA SER A 264 -6.16 -36.85 24.81
C SER A 264 -5.03 -36.61 23.80
N PHE A 265 -4.43 -35.42 23.91
CA PHE A 265 -3.27 -35.00 23.13
C PHE A 265 -2.17 -34.57 24.10
N ASN A 266 -1.01 -35.23 24.03
CA ASN A 266 0.10 -35.00 24.94
C ASN A 266 0.93 -33.81 24.48
N TRP A 267 1.12 -32.81 25.35
CA TRP A 267 2.02 -31.69 25.10
C TRP A 267 3.46 -32.19 24.92
N ALA A 268 4.00 -32.03 23.71
CA ALA A 268 5.30 -32.57 23.32
C ALA A 268 6.00 -31.72 22.23
N PRO A 269 6.17 -30.40 22.44
CA PRO A 269 6.81 -29.52 21.47
C PRO A 269 8.27 -29.91 21.21
N ARG A 270 8.67 -29.97 19.94
CA ARG A 270 10.06 -30.25 19.56
C ARG A 270 10.92 -29.00 19.66
N PHE A 271 11.33 -28.66 20.88
CA PHE A 271 12.07 -27.42 21.17
C PHE A 271 13.35 -27.19 20.35
N GLY A 272 13.96 -28.22 19.76
CA GLY A 272 15.16 -28.09 18.90
C GLY A 272 14.90 -27.90 17.39
N ALA A 273 13.69 -28.20 16.91
CA ALA A 273 13.37 -28.23 15.47
C ALA A 273 13.08 -26.84 14.87
N HIS A 274 13.31 -25.76 15.63
CA HIS A 274 13.10 -24.40 15.17
C HIS A 274 14.05 -23.99 14.04
N LYS A 275 15.25 -24.60 13.97
CA LYS A 275 16.24 -24.38 12.90
C LYS A 275 15.82 -24.99 11.56
N ASP A 276 14.87 -25.93 11.60
CA ASP A 276 14.28 -26.58 10.43
C ASP A 276 13.05 -25.83 9.91
N SER A 277 12.72 -24.65 10.47
CA SER A 277 11.64 -23.80 9.99
C SER A 277 11.99 -23.21 8.63
N ILE A 278 11.09 -23.35 7.64
CA ILE A 278 11.34 -22.94 6.24
C ILE A 278 11.77 -21.47 6.14
N HIS A 279 11.19 -20.61 6.98
CA HIS A 279 11.45 -19.17 7.01
C HIS A 279 12.87 -18.80 7.49
N TYR A 280 13.58 -19.72 8.16
CA TYR A 280 14.97 -19.50 8.58
C TYR A 280 15.94 -19.57 7.40
N MET A 281 15.69 -20.42 6.40
CA MET A 281 16.69 -20.72 5.38
C MET A 281 16.74 -19.71 4.23
N ASP A 282 15.65 -19.03 3.89
CA ASP A 282 15.61 -18.15 2.71
C ASP A 282 15.76 -16.67 3.04
N GLU A 283 15.30 -16.23 4.22
CA GLU A 283 15.30 -14.81 4.57
C GLU A 283 16.60 -14.32 5.25
N TYR A 284 17.40 -15.22 5.84
CA TYR A 284 18.46 -14.88 6.82
C TYR A 284 19.90 -15.11 6.35
N LYS A 285 20.14 -15.61 5.12
CA LYS A 285 21.49 -15.99 4.64
C LYS A 285 22.50 -14.83 4.51
N ASP A 286 22.05 -13.61 4.22
CA ASP A 286 22.90 -12.43 3.96
C ASP A 286 22.69 -11.26 4.95
N ARG A 287 22.24 -11.52 6.19
CA ARG A 287 21.99 -10.46 7.19
C ARG A 287 23.24 -10.11 8.00
N THR A 288 23.49 -8.81 8.17
CA THR A 288 24.58 -8.27 9.02
C THR A 288 24.20 -8.12 10.50
N VAL A 289 22.92 -8.34 10.84
CA VAL A 289 22.34 -8.12 12.18
C VAL A 289 21.81 -9.45 12.72
N LEU A 290 22.20 -9.78 13.96
CA LEU A 290 21.76 -10.98 14.67
C LEU A 290 20.37 -10.79 15.29
N THR A 291 19.50 -11.79 15.16
CA THR A 291 18.19 -11.83 15.83
C THR A 291 18.31 -12.09 17.33
N ASP A 292 17.23 -11.84 18.08
CA ASP A 292 17.17 -12.03 19.53
C ASP A 292 17.53 -13.46 19.98
N ALA A 293 17.11 -14.46 19.22
CA ALA A 293 17.45 -15.86 19.40
C ALA A 293 18.94 -16.14 19.09
N GLU A 294 19.48 -15.62 17.99
CA GLU A 294 20.89 -15.82 17.61
C GLU A 294 21.86 -15.13 18.58
N VAL A 295 21.53 -13.93 19.07
CA VAL A 295 22.29 -13.23 20.11
C VAL A 295 22.35 -14.07 21.39
N ILE A 296 21.23 -14.69 21.78
CA ILE A 296 21.18 -15.56 22.97
C ILE A 296 21.90 -16.89 22.75
N GLU A 297 21.75 -17.54 21.59
CA GLU A 297 22.53 -18.73 21.23
C GLU A 297 24.05 -18.46 21.19
N ALA A 298 24.45 -17.26 20.76
CA ALA A 298 25.82 -16.76 20.84
C ALA A 298 26.27 -16.36 22.27
N LYS A 299 25.44 -16.59 23.29
CA LYS A 299 25.69 -16.32 24.71
C LYS A 299 25.90 -14.83 25.04
N MET A 300 25.19 -13.97 24.34
CA MET A 300 25.17 -12.52 24.54
C MET A 300 23.79 -12.06 25.02
N ILE A 301 23.66 -10.85 25.55
CA ILE A 301 22.39 -10.30 26.03
C ILE A 301 21.64 -9.68 24.85
N SER A 302 20.39 -10.06 24.62
CA SER A 302 19.52 -9.44 23.60
C SER A 302 18.53 -8.47 24.24
N VAL A 303 18.31 -7.36 23.54
CA VAL A 303 17.35 -6.30 23.88
C VAL A 303 16.47 -6.02 22.66
N THR A 304 15.20 -6.36 22.75
CA THR A 304 14.24 -6.23 21.65
C THR A 304 13.32 -5.03 21.90
N PRO A 305 13.38 -3.95 21.10
CA PRO A 305 12.40 -2.86 21.15
C PRO A 305 11.08 -3.31 20.52
N MET A 306 9.94 -3.02 21.16
CA MET A 306 8.62 -3.47 20.71
C MET A 306 7.54 -2.39 20.87
N LYS A 307 6.46 -2.51 20.08
CA LYS A 307 5.21 -1.73 20.21
C LYS A 307 4.07 -2.58 20.80
N ALA A 308 3.19 -1.96 21.58
CA ALA A 308 2.15 -2.65 22.35
C ALA A 308 0.79 -2.67 21.63
N THR A 309 0.70 -3.32 20.46
CA THR A 309 -0.51 -3.28 19.60
C THR A 309 -0.99 -4.66 19.14
N PHE A 310 -2.30 -4.87 19.07
CA PHE A 310 -2.93 -5.95 18.30
C PHE A 310 -3.58 -5.34 17.04
N LYS A 311 -2.82 -5.27 15.93
CA LYS A 311 -3.31 -4.71 14.67
C LYS A 311 -2.79 -5.54 13.49
N GLY A 312 -3.66 -5.84 12.53
CA GLY A 312 -3.24 -6.35 11.23
C GLY A 312 -2.45 -5.28 10.48
N VAL A 313 -1.29 -5.65 9.95
CA VAL A 313 -0.44 -4.73 9.17
C VAL A 313 -0.83 -4.84 7.71
N TYR A 314 -1.95 -4.21 7.34
CA TYR A 314 -2.59 -4.38 6.04
C TYR A 314 -1.79 -3.86 4.84
N HIS A 315 -0.68 -3.12 5.06
CA HIS A 315 0.28 -2.77 4.01
C HIS A 315 1.29 -3.88 3.68
N LEU A 316 1.30 -5.00 4.42
CA LEU A 316 2.18 -6.17 4.20
C LEU A 316 1.45 -7.34 3.52
N LEU A 317 0.56 -7.04 2.58
CA LEU A 317 -0.01 -8.03 1.66
C LEU A 317 0.52 -7.76 0.25
N GLY A 318 1.63 -8.41 -0.10
CA GLY A 318 2.34 -8.25 -1.39
C GLY A 318 3.73 -8.91 -1.36
N GLU A 319 4.39 -9.05 -2.52
CA GLU A 319 5.73 -9.62 -2.61
C GLU A 319 6.81 -8.61 -2.17
N LEU A 320 7.73 -9.03 -1.28
CA LEU A 320 8.79 -8.19 -0.70
C LEU A 320 10.17 -8.56 -1.29
N LYS A 321 10.96 -7.57 -1.75
CA LYS A 321 12.37 -7.76 -2.18
C LYS A 321 13.32 -6.67 -1.65
N LEU A 322 14.59 -7.02 -1.49
CA LEU A 322 15.61 -6.36 -0.63
C LEU A 322 16.94 -6.18 -1.41
N ALA A 323 17.84 -5.22 -1.16
CA ALA A 323 17.91 -4.04 -0.27
C ALA A 323 18.63 -2.87 -1.03
N GLN A 324 19.11 -1.74 -0.50
CA GLN A 324 19.97 -1.45 0.68
C GLN A 324 19.83 0.03 1.13
N GLN A 325 20.19 0.34 2.39
CA GLN A 325 20.31 1.70 2.91
C GLN A 325 21.69 2.30 2.64
N GLU A 326 21.76 3.60 2.33
CA GLU A 326 22.83 4.47 2.84
C GLU A 326 22.26 5.63 3.66
N SER A 327 23.01 6.01 4.68
CA SER A 327 22.64 7.00 5.71
C SER A 327 22.69 8.45 5.21
N ASN A 328 21.84 9.33 5.76
CA ASN A 328 22.33 10.49 6.53
C ASN A 328 21.22 11.34 7.18
N SER A 329 21.47 11.73 8.43
CA SER A 329 20.95 12.86 9.25
C SER A 329 19.75 13.70 8.77
N PRO A 330 18.83 14.10 9.68
CA PRO A 330 17.66 14.90 9.33
C PRO A 330 18.04 16.34 8.92
N LYS A 331 18.12 16.56 7.61
CA LYS A 331 17.83 17.86 7.01
C LYS A 331 16.40 17.81 6.50
N THR A 332 15.63 18.87 6.73
CA THR A 332 14.32 19.08 6.10
C THR A 332 14.50 19.07 4.59
N LYS A 333 14.26 17.93 3.96
CA LYS A 333 14.38 17.73 2.52
C LYS A 333 12.97 17.72 1.94
N ASN A 334 12.74 18.57 0.95
CA ASN A 334 11.70 18.32 -0.02
C ASN A 334 12.03 17.01 -0.77
N LEU A 335 11.00 16.30 -1.23
CA LEU A 335 11.15 14.96 -1.80
C LEU A 335 10.46 14.87 -3.16
N VAL A 336 11.06 14.10 -4.07
CA VAL A 336 10.40 13.60 -5.27
C VAL A 336 10.37 12.08 -5.21
N VAL A 337 9.19 11.50 -5.39
CA VAL A 337 8.95 10.05 -5.46
C VAL A 337 8.68 9.70 -6.92
N VAL A 338 9.29 8.64 -7.43
CA VAL A 338 9.12 8.14 -8.80
C VAL A 338 8.91 6.63 -8.74
N SER A 339 7.65 6.21 -8.58
CA SER A 339 7.26 4.80 -8.36
C SER A 339 7.11 3.99 -9.65
N ILE A 340 7.08 4.65 -10.80
CA ILE A 340 7.09 3.99 -12.11
C ILE A 340 8.33 3.10 -12.29
N ASP A 341 8.18 1.95 -12.95
CA ASP A 341 9.27 0.98 -13.17
C ASP A 341 10.50 1.65 -13.85
N PRO A 342 11.73 1.48 -13.32
CA PRO A 342 12.96 1.94 -13.97
C PRO A 342 13.19 1.46 -15.42
N LEU A 343 12.49 0.39 -15.85
CA LEU A 343 12.47 -0.11 -17.22
C LEU A 343 11.49 0.64 -18.13
N GLU A 344 10.58 1.45 -17.59
CA GLU A 344 9.64 2.24 -18.37
C GLU A 344 10.31 3.26 -19.28
N TYR A 345 9.66 3.53 -20.41
CA TYR A 345 10.19 4.40 -21.45
C TYR A 345 10.46 5.82 -20.93
N ILE A 346 9.56 6.31 -20.07
CA ILE A 346 9.55 7.66 -19.52
C ILE A 346 10.47 7.86 -18.31
N TYR A 347 10.95 6.79 -17.67
CA TYR A 347 11.77 6.89 -16.45
C TYR A 347 13.06 7.71 -16.68
N LYS A 348 13.75 7.46 -17.81
CA LYS A 348 14.99 8.18 -18.17
C LYS A 348 14.73 9.66 -18.54
N PRO A 349 13.75 9.99 -19.40
CA PRO A 349 13.31 11.37 -19.63
C PRO A 349 13.02 12.13 -18.33
N LEU A 350 12.10 11.59 -17.51
CA LEU A 350 11.62 12.19 -16.26
C LEU A 350 12.75 12.41 -15.25
N THR A 351 13.54 11.37 -14.93
CA THR A 351 14.60 11.49 -13.92
C THR A 351 15.74 12.40 -14.36
N ARG A 352 16.02 12.55 -15.67
CA ARG A 352 16.97 13.54 -16.18
C ARG A 352 16.43 14.96 -16.00
N ALA A 353 15.17 15.22 -16.33
CA ALA A 353 14.54 16.53 -16.15
C ALA A 353 14.46 16.92 -14.67
N LEU A 354 14.03 16.00 -13.79
CA LEU A 354 14.03 16.20 -12.34
C LEU A 354 15.43 16.55 -11.81
N LYS A 355 16.48 15.82 -12.22
CA LYS A 355 17.87 16.14 -11.81
C LYS A 355 18.39 17.46 -12.36
N LYS A 356 17.92 17.90 -13.54
CA LYS A 356 18.30 19.18 -14.17
C LYS A 356 17.70 20.38 -13.42
N TYR A 357 16.41 20.34 -13.09
CA TYR A 357 15.70 21.47 -12.48
C TYR A 357 15.66 21.45 -10.95
N LEU A 358 15.74 20.26 -10.34
CA LEU A 358 15.67 20.04 -8.90
C LEU A 358 16.89 19.28 -8.34
N PRO A 359 18.15 19.69 -8.63
CA PRO A 359 19.37 18.98 -8.22
C PRO A 359 19.59 18.93 -6.69
N HIS A 360 18.79 19.68 -5.93
CA HIS A 360 18.84 19.73 -4.46
C HIS A 360 17.74 18.90 -3.78
N VAL A 361 16.81 18.34 -4.57
CA VAL A 361 15.69 17.52 -4.10
C VAL A 361 16.05 16.05 -4.29
N GLU A 362 15.76 15.23 -3.29
CA GLU A 362 16.07 13.81 -3.34
C GLU A 362 14.99 13.06 -4.13
N ILE A 363 15.42 12.25 -5.10
CA ILE A 363 14.55 11.37 -5.88
C ILE A 363 14.62 9.97 -5.26
N VAL A 364 13.49 9.47 -4.78
CA VAL A 364 13.32 8.11 -4.26
C VAL A 364 12.35 7.33 -5.15
N SER A 365 12.44 6.00 -5.17
CA SER A 365 11.48 5.15 -5.87
C SER A 365 10.12 5.12 -5.15
N ASP A 366 10.16 4.93 -3.84
CA ASP A 366 8.98 4.62 -3.03
C ASP A 366 8.58 5.80 -2.14
N LEU A 367 7.27 5.99 -1.95
CA LEU A 367 6.75 7.01 -1.03
C LEU A 367 7.13 6.61 0.41
N PRO A 368 7.99 7.37 1.12
CA PRO A 368 8.41 6.96 2.45
C PRO A 368 7.26 7.07 3.45
N GLU A 369 7.25 6.19 4.45
CA GLU A 369 6.27 6.25 5.53
C GLU A 369 6.44 7.53 6.37
N PHE A 370 5.41 8.37 6.37
CA PHE A 370 5.35 9.57 7.21
C PHE A 370 4.69 9.24 8.55
N ASP A 371 5.36 9.54 9.67
CA ASP A 371 4.76 9.48 11.01
C ASP A 371 3.69 10.57 11.14
N ASN A 372 2.40 10.18 11.08
CA ASN A 372 1.19 11.03 11.09
C ASN A 372 0.98 11.92 12.35
N GLU A 373 1.98 12.13 13.21
CA GLU A 373 1.81 12.89 14.47
C GLU A 373 2.78 14.09 14.66
N LYS A 374 3.78 14.32 13.80
CA LYS A 374 4.79 15.39 14.07
C LYS A 374 5.30 16.26 12.91
N HIS A 375 4.92 16.01 11.65
CA HIS A 375 5.58 16.67 10.49
C HIS A 375 4.67 17.44 9.51
N GLU A 376 3.40 17.67 9.84
CA GLU A 376 2.41 18.26 8.91
C GLU A 376 2.78 19.63 8.31
N ASN A 377 3.56 20.47 9.01
CA ASN A 377 3.65 21.90 8.65
C ASN A 377 4.84 22.35 7.76
N LYS A 378 5.75 21.48 7.27
CA LYS A 378 6.98 21.95 6.56
C LYS A 378 7.57 21.11 5.41
N MET A 379 7.01 19.96 5.02
CA MET A 379 7.60 19.13 3.95
C MET A 379 6.70 19.05 2.72
N LYS A 380 7.27 19.29 1.54
CA LYS A 380 6.62 19.08 0.24
C LYS A 380 7.16 17.83 -0.44
N ILE A 381 6.26 17.07 -1.03
CA ILE A 381 6.48 15.77 -1.67
C ILE A 381 5.79 15.83 -3.03
N PHE A 382 6.53 15.61 -4.11
CA PHE A 382 5.94 15.39 -5.43
C PHE A 382 6.08 13.90 -5.80
N HIS A 383 4.98 13.24 -6.14
CA HIS A 383 4.94 11.83 -6.50
C HIS A 383 4.55 11.67 -7.97
N TYR A 384 5.46 11.11 -8.77
CA TYR A 384 5.19 10.63 -10.11
C TYR A 384 5.02 9.11 -10.08
N GLY A 385 3.81 8.62 -10.27
CA GLY A 385 3.48 7.19 -10.26
C GLY A 385 2.42 6.84 -11.29
N ASP A 386 2.20 5.55 -11.54
CA ASP A 386 1.00 5.08 -12.25
C ASP A 386 -0.23 5.31 -11.38
N TYR A 387 -1.42 5.43 -11.99
CA TYR A 387 -2.64 5.83 -11.26
C TYR A 387 -2.94 4.97 -10.02
N GLU A 388 -2.77 3.65 -10.11
CA GLU A 388 -2.99 2.70 -9.00
C GLU A 388 -1.91 2.74 -7.91
N GLN A 389 -0.76 3.39 -8.17
CA GLN A 389 0.34 3.58 -7.20
C GLN A 389 0.22 4.90 -6.42
N LEU A 390 -0.63 5.82 -6.89
CA LEU A 390 -0.79 7.15 -6.30
C LEU A 390 -1.76 7.10 -5.12
N ASP A 391 -1.30 7.61 -3.97
CA ASP A 391 -2.13 7.76 -2.76
C ASP A 391 -3.15 8.91 -2.92
N MET A 392 -4.37 8.58 -3.35
CA MET A 392 -5.44 9.56 -3.59
C MET A 392 -5.96 10.21 -2.30
N ASP A 393 -5.94 9.49 -1.18
CA ASP A 393 -6.42 9.97 0.10
C ASP A 393 -5.50 11.08 0.61
N LYS A 394 -4.16 10.86 0.60
CA LYS A 394 -3.19 11.93 0.91
C LYS A 394 -3.29 13.13 -0.02
N LEU A 395 -3.69 12.93 -1.28
CA LEU A 395 -3.86 14.02 -2.25
C LEU A 395 -5.04 14.94 -1.90
N MET A 396 -6.11 14.40 -1.29
CA MET A 396 -7.21 15.21 -0.75
C MET A 396 -6.90 15.80 0.63
N GLU A 397 -6.31 15.00 1.54
CA GLU A 397 -6.08 15.38 2.94
C GLU A 397 -4.96 16.42 3.12
N LEU A 398 -3.91 16.36 2.31
CA LEU A 398 -2.67 17.14 2.50
C LEU A 398 -2.31 18.04 1.30
N PRO A 399 -3.19 18.98 0.89
CA PRO A 399 -3.05 19.72 -0.38
C PRO A 399 -1.83 20.63 -0.46
N ASN A 400 -1.23 21.05 0.66
CA ASN A 400 -0.01 21.88 0.64
C ASN A 400 1.30 21.07 0.69
N ASN A 401 1.20 19.75 0.86
CA ASN A 401 2.33 18.89 1.18
C ASN A 401 2.53 17.77 0.16
N TYR A 402 1.46 17.18 -0.35
CA TYR A 402 1.52 16.04 -1.26
C TYR A 402 0.94 16.42 -2.63
N PHE A 403 1.76 16.21 -3.65
CA PHE A 403 1.50 16.62 -5.03
C PHE A 403 1.70 15.45 -5.99
N THR A 404 0.89 15.32 -7.03
CA THR A 404 0.91 14.15 -7.95
C THR A 404 0.87 14.51 -9.43
N ASN A 405 1.13 13.51 -10.28
CA ASN A 405 0.98 13.54 -11.74
C ASN A 405 -0.41 13.07 -12.26
N SER A 406 -1.46 13.07 -11.42
CA SER A 406 -2.84 12.78 -11.85
C SER A 406 -3.88 13.43 -10.95
N TYR A 407 -5.00 13.88 -11.53
CA TYR A 407 -6.20 14.27 -10.78
C TYR A 407 -7.04 13.05 -10.39
N ILE A 408 -7.85 13.17 -9.34
CA ILE A 408 -8.71 12.08 -8.86
C ILE A 408 -9.92 11.91 -9.79
N TYR A 409 -10.83 12.88 -9.79
CA TYR A 409 -12.03 12.82 -10.64
C TYR A 409 -11.75 13.48 -11.99
N ARG A 410 -11.65 12.65 -13.04
CA ARG A 410 -11.41 13.12 -14.41
C ARG A 410 -12.13 12.34 -15.52
N LYS A 411 -13.07 11.48 -15.12
CA LYS A 411 -13.86 10.62 -16.02
C LYS A 411 -14.61 11.40 -17.10
N ALA A 412 -14.92 12.69 -16.88
CA ALA A 412 -15.56 13.54 -17.91
C ALA A 412 -14.73 13.78 -19.17
N LEU A 413 -13.41 13.65 -19.10
CA LEU A 413 -12.54 13.75 -20.28
C LEU A 413 -12.16 12.35 -20.79
N ILE A 414 -11.77 11.46 -19.89
CA ILE A 414 -11.08 10.20 -20.26
C ILE A 414 -12.01 9.03 -20.58
N ARG A 415 -13.31 9.13 -20.30
CA ARG A 415 -14.31 8.13 -20.71
C ARG A 415 -15.16 8.74 -21.82
N LYS A 416 -15.09 8.11 -22.99
CA LYS A 416 -15.75 8.55 -24.24
C LYS A 416 -17.22 8.97 -24.06
N HIS A 417 -18.01 8.23 -23.28
CA HIS A 417 -19.43 8.56 -23.05
C HIS A 417 -19.61 9.89 -22.29
N PHE A 418 -18.85 10.11 -21.22
CA PHE A 418 -18.90 11.39 -20.50
C PHE A 418 -18.27 12.52 -21.32
N LEU A 419 -17.27 12.24 -22.16
CA LEU A 419 -16.67 13.22 -23.07
C LEU A 419 -17.72 13.74 -24.07
N SER A 420 -18.45 12.83 -24.75
CA SER A 420 -19.54 13.22 -25.65
C SER A 420 -20.59 14.08 -24.95
N HIS A 421 -21.12 13.61 -23.82
CA HIS A 421 -22.13 14.34 -23.04
C HIS A 421 -21.63 15.73 -22.57
N THR A 422 -20.35 15.84 -22.20
CA THR A 422 -19.72 17.11 -21.79
C THR A 422 -19.64 18.09 -22.97
N ILE A 423 -19.26 17.62 -24.16
CA ILE A 423 -19.18 18.43 -25.38
C ILE A 423 -20.56 18.84 -25.88
N GLN A 424 -21.52 17.92 -25.94
CA GLN A 424 -22.91 18.18 -26.35
C GLN A 424 -23.56 19.25 -25.45
N THR A 425 -23.41 19.11 -24.13
CA THR A 425 -23.99 20.05 -23.16
C THR A 425 -23.27 21.41 -23.15
N TYR A 426 -21.98 21.46 -23.48
CA TYR A 426 -21.24 22.72 -23.63
C TYR A 426 -21.63 23.45 -24.92
N THR A 427 -21.62 22.77 -26.07
CA THR A 427 -21.98 23.33 -27.38
C THR A 427 -23.45 23.76 -27.47
N ALA A 428 -24.34 23.15 -26.69
CA ALA A 428 -25.72 23.62 -26.51
C ALA A 428 -25.82 25.01 -25.83
N LYS A 429 -24.82 25.39 -25.01
CA LYS A 429 -24.71 26.70 -24.35
C LYS A 429 -23.79 27.67 -25.11
N HIS A 430 -22.82 27.13 -25.83
CA HIS A 430 -21.78 27.84 -26.59
C HIS A 430 -21.80 27.39 -28.07
N PRO A 431 -22.86 27.72 -28.83
CA PRO A 431 -23.00 27.30 -30.23
C PRO A 431 -21.94 27.87 -31.17
N GLU A 432 -21.19 28.89 -30.73
CA GLU A 432 -20.02 29.49 -31.39
C GLU A 432 -18.71 28.71 -31.22
N SER A 433 -18.65 27.76 -30.27
CA SER A 433 -17.46 26.97 -29.98
C SER A 433 -17.02 26.09 -31.16
N ILE A 434 -15.70 25.97 -31.35
CA ILE A 434 -15.10 25.09 -32.37
C ILE A 434 -15.52 23.62 -32.16
N LEU A 435 -15.80 23.21 -30.92
CA LEU A 435 -16.24 21.86 -30.55
C LEU A 435 -17.46 21.37 -31.33
N LYS A 436 -18.34 22.28 -31.76
CA LYS A 436 -19.51 21.94 -32.56
C LYS A 436 -19.17 21.41 -33.96
N LYS A 437 -17.99 21.78 -34.50
CA LYS A 437 -17.45 21.28 -35.77
C LYS A 437 -16.38 20.21 -35.59
N SER A 438 -15.65 20.28 -34.49
CA SER A 438 -14.45 19.47 -34.24
C SER A 438 -14.72 18.21 -33.43
N TYR A 439 -15.95 17.94 -33.00
CA TYR A 439 -16.32 16.65 -32.41
C TYR A 439 -17.34 15.97 -33.30
N LEU A 440 -17.05 14.73 -33.70
CA LEU A 440 -17.93 13.92 -34.54
C LEU A 440 -19.14 13.47 -33.71
N GLU A 441 -20.33 13.52 -34.30
CA GLU A 441 -21.58 13.25 -33.59
C GLU A 441 -21.54 11.86 -32.94
N SER A 442 -21.88 11.77 -31.64
CA SER A 442 -21.58 10.57 -30.83
C SER A 442 -22.67 10.28 -29.81
N PHE A 443 -23.30 9.12 -29.94
CA PHE A 443 -24.36 8.61 -29.09
C PHE A 443 -23.89 7.42 -28.24
N THR A 444 -24.56 7.18 -27.11
CA THR A 444 -24.35 6.04 -26.23
C THR A 444 -25.51 5.07 -26.33
N ILE A 445 -25.23 3.77 -26.36
CA ILE A 445 -26.26 2.73 -26.32
C ILE A 445 -25.86 1.68 -25.28
N ASP A 446 -26.81 1.31 -24.44
CA ASP A 446 -26.65 0.30 -23.40
C ASP A 446 -27.39 -0.96 -23.87
N LEU A 447 -26.67 -2.08 -23.98
CA LEU A 447 -27.16 -3.31 -24.62
C LEU A 447 -26.70 -4.53 -23.82
N ASP A 448 -27.65 -5.35 -23.37
CA ASP A 448 -27.36 -6.58 -22.61
C ASP A 448 -27.18 -7.82 -23.53
N TYR A 449 -27.90 -7.88 -24.66
CA TYR A 449 -27.83 -8.95 -25.69
C TYR A 449 -28.22 -8.38 -27.06
N ALA A 450 -27.77 -8.98 -28.18
CA ALA A 450 -28.07 -8.48 -29.52
C ALA A 450 -29.57 -8.44 -29.86
N GLU A 451 -30.37 -9.36 -29.30
CA GLU A 451 -31.82 -9.44 -29.54
C GLU A 451 -32.61 -8.21 -29.04
N PHE A 452 -32.04 -7.41 -28.14
CA PHE A 452 -32.68 -6.19 -27.58
C PHE A 452 -32.18 -4.89 -28.22
N LEU A 453 -31.50 -4.94 -29.37
CA LEU A 453 -30.97 -3.74 -30.03
C LEU A 453 -32.07 -2.73 -30.40
N ASP A 454 -33.23 -3.20 -30.87
CA ASP A 454 -34.36 -2.33 -31.21
C ASP A 454 -34.90 -1.57 -29.98
N ASP A 455 -34.99 -2.23 -28.82
CA ASP A 455 -35.42 -1.61 -27.56
C ASP A 455 -34.40 -0.56 -27.09
N ALA A 456 -33.10 -0.87 -27.18
CA ALA A 456 -32.03 0.05 -26.81
C ALA A 456 -31.92 1.26 -27.77
N LEU A 457 -32.29 1.10 -29.04
CA LEU A 457 -32.44 2.20 -30.00
C LEU A 457 -33.69 3.06 -29.72
N ASP A 458 -34.78 2.46 -29.23
CA ASP A 458 -35.97 3.23 -28.80
C ASP A 458 -35.71 4.06 -27.53
N GLU A 459 -34.88 3.57 -26.60
CA GLU A 459 -34.41 4.38 -25.46
C GLU A 459 -33.55 5.58 -25.91
N ASN A 460 -32.73 5.41 -26.97
CA ASN A 460 -31.97 6.50 -27.60
C ASN A 460 -32.58 6.96 -28.93
N TRP A 461 -33.77 7.56 -28.85
CA TRP A 461 -34.52 8.05 -30.01
C TRP A 461 -33.74 9.02 -30.94
N GLU A 462 -32.76 9.79 -30.41
CA GLU A 462 -31.92 10.71 -31.20
C GLU A 462 -31.01 9.91 -32.15
N LEU A 463 -30.38 8.86 -31.63
CA LEU A 463 -29.58 7.92 -32.41
C LEU A 463 -30.45 7.19 -33.45
N ARG A 464 -31.62 6.67 -33.04
CA ARG A 464 -32.54 5.98 -33.96
C ARG A 464 -32.93 6.88 -35.13
N GLN A 465 -33.26 8.14 -34.86
CA GLN A 465 -33.60 9.12 -35.90
C GLN A 465 -32.44 9.41 -36.86
N GLU A 466 -31.19 9.51 -36.39
CA GLU A 466 -30.05 9.71 -37.29
C GLU A 466 -29.68 8.45 -38.10
N LEU A 467 -29.91 7.24 -37.57
CA LEU A 467 -29.71 5.98 -38.29
C LEU A 467 -30.81 5.68 -39.32
N GLU A 468 -32.07 6.01 -39.03
CA GLU A 468 -33.19 5.88 -39.98
C GLU A 468 -33.15 6.97 -41.09
N ASN A 469 -32.39 8.05 -40.90
CA ASN A 469 -32.29 9.16 -41.85
C ASN A 469 -31.29 8.87 -42.98
N GLU A 470 -31.66 7.94 -43.87
CA GLU A 470 -30.89 7.56 -45.06
C GLU A 470 -30.50 8.75 -45.97
N SER A 471 -31.17 9.90 -45.86
CA SER A 471 -30.91 11.08 -46.70
C SER A 471 -29.58 11.80 -46.42
N LYS A 472 -28.90 11.49 -45.30
CA LYS A 472 -27.66 12.16 -44.87
C LYS A 472 -26.35 11.50 -45.34
N ASP A 473 -26.41 10.30 -45.92
CA ASP A 473 -25.24 9.52 -46.40
C ASP A 473 -24.07 9.38 -45.39
N LYS A 474 -24.38 9.42 -44.08
CA LYS A 474 -23.40 9.24 -43.01
C LYS A 474 -22.99 7.78 -42.88
N TRP A 475 -21.73 7.59 -42.48
CA TRP A 475 -21.23 6.32 -41.96
C TRP A 475 -21.04 6.44 -40.45
N TRP A 476 -21.13 5.32 -39.74
CA TRP A 476 -21.05 5.25 -38.29
C TRP A 476 -20.01 4.22 -37.86
N ILE A 477 -19.42 4.41 -36.68
CA ILE A 477 -18.46 3.50 -36.07
C ILE A 477 -18.89 3.17 -34.65
N VAL A 478 -19.18 1.89 -34.40
CA VAL A 478 -19.47 1.36 -33.05
C VAL A 478 -18.16 1.04 -32.35
N LYS A 479 -18.07 1.43 -31.07
CA LYS A 479 -16.90 1.27 -30.21
C LYS A 479 -17.36 0.80 -28.81
N PRO A 480 -16.84 -0.31 -28.27
CA PRO A 480 -17.14 -0.69 -26.88
C PRO A 480 -16.53 0.34 -25.91
N SER A 481 -17.23 0.65 -24.82
CA SER A 481 -16.77 1.67 -23.85
C SER A 481 -15.63 1.21 -22.95
N MET A 482 -15.39 -0.10 -22.85
CA MET A 482 -14.35 -0.72 -22.01
C MET A 482 -13.54 -1.81 -22.74
N SER A 483 -13.32 -1.68 -24.04
CA SER A 483 -12.37 -2.50 -24.80
C SER A 483 -11.01 -1.81 -24.97
N ASP A 484 -9.92 -2.54 -24.72
CA ASP A 484 -8.56 -2.06 -25.00
C ASP A 484 -8.18 -2.21 -26.49
N LYS A 485 -7.18 -1.43 -26.92
CA LYS A 485 -6.43 -1.59 -28.19
C LYS A 485 -7.27 -1.53 -29.50
N GLY A 486 -8.56 -1.25 -29.42
CA GLY A 486 -9.48 -1.19 -30.56
C GLY A 486 -10.16 -2.53 -30.90
N GLN A 487 -10.18 -3.48 -29.96
CA GLN A 487 -11.03 -4.68 -30.07
C GLN A 487 -12.51 -4.26 -30.14
N GLY A 488 -13.34 -5.03 -30.85
CA GLY A 488 -14.79 -4.75 -30.98
C GLY A 488 -15.20 -3.55 -31.83
N ILE A 489 -14.26 -2.74 -32.33
CA ILE A 489 -14.62 -1.63 -33.21
C ILE A 489 -15.13 -2.20 -34.55
N ARG A 490 -16.20 -1.61 -35.10
CA ARG A 490 -16.74 -1.90 -36.44
C ARG A 490 -17.30 -0.63 -37.07
N VAL A 491 -17.16 -0.48 -38.39
CA VAL A 491 -17.79 0.60 -39.16
C VAL A 491 -19.02 0.05 -39.88
N PHE A 492 -20.11 0.81 -39.92
CA PHE A 492 -21.43 0.40 -40.42
C PHE A 492 -22.20 1.60 -40.99
N LYS A 493 -23.36 1.36 -41.62
CA LYS A 493 -24.20 2.43 -42.19
C LYS A 493 -25.66 2.38 -41.75
N THR A 494 -26.26 1.19 -41.70
CA THR A 494 -27.69 0.98 -41.43
C THR A 494 -27.94 0.30 -40.08
N ILE A 495 -29.20 0.30 -39.61
CA ILE A 495 -29.58 -0.46 -38.41
C ILE A 495 -29.39 -1.97 -38.63
N GLY A 496 -29.64 -2.49 -39.85
CA GLY A 496 -29.39 -3.89 -40.18
C GLY A 496 -27.91 -4.28 -40.14
N ASP A 497 -27.02 -3.37 -40.55
CA ASP A 497 -25.57 -3.55 -40.40
C ASP A 497 -25.16 -3.62 -38.92
N LEU A 498 -25.77 -2.78 -38.08
CA LEU A 498 -25.50 -2.72 -36.65
C LEU A 498 -26.00 -3.99 -35.93
N GLN A 499 -27.19 -4.49 -36.30
CA GLN A 499 -27.71 -5.77 -35.82
C GLN A 499 -26.74 -6.90 -36.17
N ALA A 500 -26.33 -7.01 -37.44
CA ALA A 500 -25.40 -8.05 -37.88
C ALA A 500 -24.02 -7.98 -37.19
N ILE A 501 -23.59 -6.79 -36.71
CA ILE A 501 -22.40 -6.65 -35.87
C ILE A 501 -22.63 -7.23 -34.48
N PHE A 502 -23.74 -6.90 -33.82
CA PHE A 502 -24.04 -7.42 -32.48
C PHE A 502 -24.34 -8.93 -32.49
N ASP A 503 -25.08 -9.42 -33.48
CA ASP A 503 -25.31 -10.85 -33.70
C ASP A 503 -23.97 -11.60 -33.82
N SER A 504 -22.99 -11.04 -34.54
CA SER A 504 -21.65 -11.65 -34.70
C SER A 504 -20.83 -11.72 -33.42
N PHE A 505 -21.15 -10.91 -32.40
CA PHE A 505 -20.51 -11.00 -31.09
C PHE A 505 -21.16 -12.09 -30.21
N ASP A 506 -22.48 -12.26 -30.27
CA ASP A 506 -23.20 -13.33 -29.55
C ASP A 506 -22.89 -14.72 -30.15
N ASP A 507 -22.76 -14.84 -31.48
CA ASP A 507 -22.31 -16.07 -32.14
C ASP A 507 -20.88 -16.47 -31.69
N GLU A 508 -19.94 -15.52 -31.58
CA GLU A 508 -18.55 -15.76 -31.13
C GLU A 508 -18.45 -16.22 -29.66
N ASP A 509 -19.44 -15.89 -28.81
CA ASP A 509 -19.54 -16.34 -27.42
C ASP A 509 -20.06 -17.78 -27.32
N SER A 510 -21.03 -18.17 -28.15
CA SER A 510 -21.66 -19.51 -28.08
C SER A 510 -20.73 -20.67 -28.47
N GLU A 511 -19.72 -20.45 -29.33
CA GLU A 511 -18.67 -21.44 -29.60
C GLU A 511 -17.71 -21.67 -28.41
N ALA A 512 -17.71 -20.80 -27.40
CA ALA A 512 -16.79 -20.93 -26.25
C ALA A 512 -17.26 -21.94 -25.18
N GLU A 513 -18.53 -22.31 -25.14
CA GLU A 513 -19.06 -23.25 -24.15
C GLU A 513 -18.90 -24.74 -24.55
N GLU A 514 -18.58 -25.07 -25.80
CA GLU A 514 -18.39 -26.47 -26.25
C GLU A 514 -16.96 -27.01 -26.07
N SER A 515 -15.98 -26.20 -25.64
CA SER A 515 -14.56 -26.61 -25.56
C SER A 515 -14.04 -26.92 -24.14
N GLU A 516 -14.76 -27.73 -23.35
CA GLU A 516 -14.22 -28.37 -22.13
C GLU A 516 -13.74 -29.82 -22.38
N ILE A 517 -12.59 -30.00 -23.06
CA ILE A 517 -11.85 -31.28 -23.05
C ILE A 517 -10.32 -31.06 -22.98
N ASP A 518 -9.75 -31.38 -21.82
CA ASP A 518 -8.39 -31.87 -21.50
C ASP A 518 -7.15 -31.52 -22.37
N ASP A 519 -6.25 -30.76 -21.72
CA ASP A 519 -4.89 -31.20 -21.31
C ASP A 519 -3.63 -30.85 -22.15
N ASP A 520 -2.52 -30.77 -21.41
CA ASP A 520 -1.16 -30.32 -21.73
C ASP A 520 -0.63 -30.60 -23.16
N SER A 521 -0.40 -29.53 -23.93
CA SER A 521 0.80 -29.46 -24.78
C SER A 521 1.24 -28.02 -25.09
N ALA A 522 2.38 -27.62 -24.51
CA ALA A 522 3.04 -26.39 -24.87
C ALA A 522 3.86 -26.58 -26.16
N ASP A 523 3.33 -26.15 -27.30
CA ASP A 523 4.14 -25.92 -28.50
C ASP A 523 4.08 -24.46 -28.98
N LYS A 524 5.25 -23.92 -29.30
CA LYS A 524 5.42 -22.53 -29.71
C LYS A 524 5.62 -22.49 -31.22
N ASN A 525 4.62 -22.04 -31.97
CA ASN A 525 4.71 -21.16 -33.16
C ASN A 525 3.45 -21.29 -34.04
N GLY A 526 2.57 -20.29 -34.03
CA GLY A 526 1.44 -20.22 -34.96
C GLY A 526 0.47 -19.07 -34.66
N GLU A 527 0.26 -18.20 -35.65
CA GLU A 527 -0.96 -17.41 -35.91
C GLU A 527 -1.61 -16.59 -34.76
N PHE A 528 -1.18 -15.33 -34.64
CA PHE A 528 -1.77 -14.29 -33.78
C PHE A 528 -3.00 -13.61 -34.45
N MET A 529 -4.04 -14.35 -34.83
CA MET A 529 -5.23 -13.76 -35.51
C MET A 529 -6.61 -14.05 -34.88
N ASP A 530 -6.75 -15.03 -34.00
CA ASP A 530 -8.08 -15.61 -33.67
C ASP A 530 -8.84 -15.05 -32.45
N ASN A 531 -8.37 -13.97 -31.80
CA ASN A 531 -9.05 -13.43 -30.61
C ASN A 531 -9.32 -11.92 -30.70
N ASN A 532 -10.30 -11.57 -31.55
CA ASN A 532 -10.98 -10.28 -31.51
C ASN A 532 -12.37 -10.37 -30.83
N LYS A 533 -12.59 -11.44 -30.05
CA LYS A 533 -13.83 -11.76 -29.33
C LYS A 533 -14.24 -10.67 -28.37
N VAL A 534 -15.52 -10.32 -28.39
CA VAL A 534 -16.14 -9.30 -27.53
C VAL A 534 -17.39 -9.89 -26.93
N ASN A 535 -17.30 -10.31 -25.67
CA ASN A 535 -18.43 -10.86 -24.94
C ASN A 535 -19.41 -9.74 -24.55
N ILE A 536 -20.61 -9.70 -25.15
CA ILE A 536 -21.58 -8.62 -24.90
C ILE A 536 -22.01 -8.61 -23.42
N SER A 537 -22.22 -9.78 -22.81
CA SER A 537 -22.67 -9.89 -21.41
C SER A 537 -21.71 -9.23 -20.40
N GLN A 538 -20.43 -9.08 -20.77
CA GLN A 538 -19.39 -8.38 -19.99
C GLN A 538 -19.24 -6.90 -20.36
N LEU A 539 -19.70 -6.48 -21.55
CA LEU A 539 -19.46 -5.16 -22.15
C LEU A 539 -20.76 -4.45 -22.56
N ARG A 540 -21.58 -4.08 -21.57
CA ARG A 540 -22.93 -3.52 -21.78
C ARG A 540 -23.02 -2.13 -22.41
N HIS A 541 -21.93 -1.38 -22.47
CA HIS A 541 -21.95 0.04 -22.86
C HIS A 541 -21.19 0.27 -24.17
N PHE A 542 -21.89 0.70 -25.23
CA PHE A 542 -21.31 1.00 -26.54
C PHE A 542 -21.49 2.47 -26.91
N ILE A 543 -20.65 2.93 -27.82
CA ILE A 543 -20.68 4.29 -28.37
C ILE A 543 -20.72 4.20 -29.88
N ILE A 544 -21.72 4.86 -30.46
CA ILE A 544 -21.90 4.99 -31.90
C ILE A 544 -21.50 6.42 -32.26
N GLN A 545 -20.42 6.55 -33.02
CA GLN A 545 -19.85 7.83 -33.41
C GLN A 545 -19.86 7.96 -34.95
N GLU A 546 -20.09 9.15 -35.47
CA GLU A 546 -19.99 9.45 -36.90
C GLU A 546 -18.57 9.12 -37.40
N TYR A 547 -18.49 8.43 -38.54
CA TYR A 547 -17.23 7.98 -39.11
C TYR A 547 -16.74 8.95 -40.20
N LEU A 548 -15.55 9.51 -39.99
CA LEU A 548 -14.91 10.38 -40.98
C LEU A 548 -14.46 9.60 -42.23
N THR A 549 -15.22 9.73 -43.31
CA THR A 549 -14.98 9.08 -44.61
C THR A 549 -13.89 9.74 -45.45
N ASN A 550 -13.63 11.04 -45.25
CA ASN A 550 -12.65 11.84 -45.99
C ASN A 550 -11.48 12.30 -45.10
N PRO A 551 -10.64 11.39 -44.56
CA PRO A 551 -9.44 11.80 -43.83
C PRO A 551 -8.41 12.42 -44.79
N LEU A 552 -7.50 13.23 -44.26
CA LEU A 552 -6.33 13.70 -45.01
C LEU A 552 -5.44 12.50 -45.38
N LEU A 553 -5.23 12.29 -46.68
CA LEU A 553 -4.37 11.24 -47.22
C LEU A 553 -3.13 11.86 -47.84
N LEU A 554 -1.95 11.35 -47.48
CA LEU A 554 -0.66 11.83 -47.94
C LEU A 554 -0.05 10.85 -48.95
N PRO A 555 0.04 11.21 -50.24
CA PRO A 555 0.80 10.49 -51.26
C PRO A 555 2.22 10.09 -50.83
N SER A 556 2.94 10.92 -50.06
CA SER A 556 4.28 10.58 -49.57
C SER A 556 4.29 9.45 -48.53
N MET A 557 3.13 9.06 -48.01
CA MET A 557 2.92 8.06 -46.97
C MET A 557 1.99 6.93 -47.42
N ASP A 558 1.98 6.61 -48.71
CA ASP A 558 1.14 5.58 -49.35
C ASP A 558 -0.37 5.78 -49.16
N ASN A 559 -0.84 7.02 -49.02
CA ASN A 559 -2.25 7.36 -48.76
C ASN A 559 -2.83 6.59 -47.55
N ARG A 560 -2.01 6.36 -46.51
CA ARG A 560 -2.43 5.74 -45.26
C ARG A 560 -3.15 6.77 -44.38
N LYS A 561 -4.31 6.41 -43.83
CA LYS A 561 -5.00 7.21 -42.80
C LYS A 561 -4.09 7.39 -41.60
N PHE A 562 -4.11 8.57 -40.98
CA PHE A 562 -3.36 8.84 -39.76
C PHE A 562 -4.18 9.65 -38.75
N HIS A 563 -3.72 9.64 -37.50
CA HIS A 563 -4.20 10.52 -36.44
C HIS A 563 -3.02 11.28 -35.82
N ILE A 564 -3.28 12.45 -35.25
CA ILE A 564 -2.32 13.21 -34.45
C ILE A 564 -2.51 12.86 -32.98
N ARG A 565 -1.44 12.38 -32.33
CA ARG A 565 -1.30 12.35 -30.87
C ARG A 565 -0.65 13.67 -30.44
N CYS A 566 -1.45 14.50 -29.79
CA CYS A 566 -1.01 15.71 -29.11
C CYS A 566 -0.82 15.43 -27.62
N TYR A 567 0.21 16.00 -27.00
CA TYR A 567 0.36 15.93 -25.53
C TYR A 567 -0.15 17.22 -24.91
N VAL A 568 -1.04 17.09 -23.91
CA VAL A 568 -1.66 18.21 -23.20
C VAL A 568 -1.41 18.06 -21.71
N VAL A 569 -0.87 19.08 -21.07
CA VAL A 569 -0.50 19.08 -19.65
C VAL A 569 -1.40 20.05 -18.91
N CYS A 570 -2.18 19.52 -17.97
CA CYS A 570 -2.99 20.30 -17.05
C CYS A 570 -2.25 20.45 -15.72
N LYS A 571 -2.30 21.63 -15.11
CA LYS A 571 -1.60 21.95 -13.86
C LYS A 571 -2.52 22.70 -12.91
N GLY A 572 -2.60 22.23 -11.67
CA GLY A 572 -3.37 22.87 -10.60
C GLY A 572 -4.86 22.93 -10.93
N ASP A 573 -5.50 24.02 -10.51
CA ASP A 573 -6.89 24.36 -10.79
C ASP A 573 -6.97 25.77 -11.42
N LEU A 574 -6.99 25.93 -12.73
CA LEU A 574 -6.60 25.00 -13.80
C LEU A 574 -5.83 25.79 -14.87
N GLN A 575 -4.56 25.42 -15.08
CA GLN A 575 -3.76 25.86 -16.22
C GLN A 575 -3.64 24.70 -17.22
N VAL A 576 -3.81 24.95 -18.51
CA VAL A 576 -3.66 23.93 -19.56
C VAL A 576 -2.61 24.38 -20.57
N PHE A 577 -1.69 23.46 -20.87
CA PHE A 577 -0.57 23.66 -21.78
C PHE A 577 -0.65 22.62 -22.90
N VAL A 578 -0.55 23.05 -24.15
CA VAL A 578 -0.41 22.19 -25.32
C VAL A 578 1.06 22.09 -25.69
N TYR A 579 1.51 20.87 -26.03
CA TYR A 579 2.85 20.63 -26.53
C TYR A 579 2.83 20.47 -28.07
N ASP A 580 3.44 21.44 -28.75
CA ASP A 580 3.29 21.63 -30.20
C ASP A 580 4.11 20.66 -31.06
N ARG A 581 5.05 19.92 -30.45
CA ARG A 581 5.73 18.81 -31.11
C ARG A 581 4.86 17.55 -31.02
N MET A 582 3.94 17.44 -31.97
CA MET A 582 2.93 16.39 -32.02
C MET A 582 3.36 15.21 -32.92
N LEU A 583 2.74 14.05 -32.75
CA LEU A 583 3.06 12.83 -33.51
C LEU A 583 1.95 12.51 -34.51
N ALA A 584 2.31 12.18 -35.74
CA ALA A 584 1.40 11.58 -36.72
C ALA A 584 1.58 10.05 -36.73
N LEU A 585 0.50 9.32 -36.42
CA LEU A 585 0.48 7.85 -36.33
C LEU A 585 -0.39 7.28 -37.46
N PHE A 586 0.27 6.60 -38.40
CA PHE A 586 -0.32 6.06 -39.63
C PHE A 586 -0.85 4.64 -39.43
N ALA A 587 -1.95 4.31 -40.11
CA ALA A 587 -2.49 2.96 -40.23
C ALA A 587 -1.51 2.00 -40.94
N ALA A 588 -1.73 0.69 -40.80
CA ALA A 588 -0.87 -0.33 -41.40
C ALA A 588 -1.02 -0.42 -42.93
N LYS A 589 -2.22 -0.13 -43.45
CA LYS A 589 -2.59 -0.27 -44.86
C LYS A 589 -3.06 1.07 -45.45
N PRO A 590 -2.85 1.31 -46.77
CA PRO A 590 -3.46 2.43 -47.50
C PRO A 590 -4.96 2.50 -47.28
N PHE A 591 -5.50 3.71 -47.18
CA PHE A 591 -6.94 3.91 -46.97
C PHE A 591 -7.73 3.50 -48.22
N VAL A 592 -8.76 2.68 -48.02
CA VAL A 592 -9.73 2.32 -49.06
C VAL A 592 -11.05 2.99 -48.71
N PRO A 593 -11.67 3.79 -49.60
CA PRO A 593 -13.00 4.35 -49.35
C PRO A 593 -14.05 3.25 -49.13
N LEU A 594 -15.00 3.49 -48.23
CA LEU A 594 -16.09 2.55 -47.93
C LEU A 594 -17.11 2.52 -49.08
N ASP A 595 -17.27 1.36 -49.71
CA ASP A 595 -18.29 1.11 -50.74
C ASP A 595 -19.47 0.35 -50.10
N PRO A 596 -20.69 0.93 -50.06
CA PRO A 596 -21.89 0.28 -49.51
C PRO A 596 -22.23 -1.08 -50.13
N TYR A 597 -21.73 -1.40 -51.32
CA TYR A 597 -22.04 -2.64 -52.03
C TYR A 597 -20.94 -3.71 -51.95
N ALA A 598 -19.75 -3.36 -51.47
CA ALA A 598 -18.60 -4.26 -51.38
C ALA A 598 -18.02 -4.41 -49.96
N TYR A 599 -18.35 -3.50 -49.05
CA TYR A 599 -17.90 -3.56 -47.67
C TYR A 599 -18.77 -4.52 -46.83
N SER A 600 -18.17 -5.62 -46.35
CA SER A 600 -18.78 -6.47 -45.33
C SER A 600 -18.43 -5.97 -43.93
N VAL A 601 -19.44 -5.78 -43.08
CA VAL A 601 -19.30 -5.34 -41.68
C VAL A 601 -18.65 -6.38 -40.77
N THR A 602 -18.70 -7.66 -41.16
CA THR A 602 -18.09 -8.78 -40.41
C THR A 602 -16.66 -9.10 -40.86
N ASP A 603 -16.19 -8.62 -42.02
CA ASP A 603 -14.82 -8.91 -42.49
C ASP A 603 -13.79 -7.96 -41.86
N LEU A 604 -13.12 -8.46 -40.82
CA LEU A 604 -12.04 -7.78 -40.11
C LEU A 604 -10.90 -7.28 -41.02
N LYS A 605 -10.67 -7.87 -42.20
CA LYS A 605 -9.57 -7.50 -43.10
C LYS A 605 -9.79 -6.14 -43.76
N HIS A 606 -11.04 -5.71 -43.94
CA HIS A 606 -11.37 -4.38 -44.45
C HIS A 606 -11.13 -3.30 -43.38
N LEU A 607 -11.34 -3.64 -42.11
CA LEU A 607 -11.22 -2.71 -40.98
C LEU A 607 -9.77 -2.22 -40.73
N GLU A 608 -8.76 -3.01 -41.09
CA GLU A 608 -7.34 -2.69 -40.87
C GLU A 608 -6.86 -1.37 -41.51
N CYS A 609 -7.48 -0.90 -42.59
CA CYS A 609 -7.14 0.39 -43.21
C CYS A 609 -7.83 1.60 -42.54
N HIS A 610 -8.85 1.35 -41.71
CA HIS A 610 -9.65 2.37 -41.04
C HIS A 610 -9.22 2.64 -39.60
N LEU A 611 -8.46 1.71 -38.99
CA LEU A 611 -7.91 1.82 -37.64
C LEU A 611 -6.43 2.22 -37.66
N THR A 612 -6.08 3.23 -36.87
CA THR A 612 -4.71 3.79 -36.78
C THR A 612 -3.94 3.28 -35.55
N ASN A 613 -4.48 2.32 -34.81
CA ASN A 613 -3.89 1.83 -33.55
C ASN A 613 -2.59 1.05 -33.78
N THR A 614 -1.49 1.54 -33.22
CA THR A 614 -0.14 0.93 -33.31
C THR A 614 -0.05 -0.48 -32.72
N CYS A 615 -0.95 -0.89 -31.82
CA CYS A 615 -0.94 -2.23 -31.22
C CYS A 615 -1.41 -3.35 -32.16
N LEU A 616 -2.24 -3.03 -33.16
CA LEU A 616 -2.71 -3.98 -34.18
C LEU A 616 -1.68 -4.18 -35.31
N GLN A 617 -0.63 -3.35 -35.35
CA GLN A 617 0.42 -3.44 -36.36
C GLN A 617 1.31 -4.64 -36.07
N SER A 618 1.19 -5.68 -36.91
CA SER A 618 1.92 -6.93 -36.76
C SER A 618 3.44 -6.69 -36.63
N LYS A 619 4.12 -7.48 -35.78
CA LYS A 619 5.50 -7.21 -35.31
C LYS A 619 6.60 -7.21 -36.39
N ASN A 620 6.27 -7.40 -37.67
CA ASN A 620 7.21 -7.65 -38.75
C ASN A 620 7.23 -6.54 -39.84
N LYS A 621 8.37 -5.85 -39.88
CA LYS A 621 9.06 -5.20 -41.02
C LYS A 621 9.11 -3.68 -41.18
N ASP A 622 8.05 -2.88 -40.99
CA ASP A 622 8.10 -1.43 -41.37
C ASP A 622 7.89 -0.42 -40.23
N LYS A 623 8.56 -0.63 -39.09
CA LYS A 623 8.46 0.27 -37.92
C LYS A 623 9.00 1.68 -38.10
N ASN A 624 9.79 1.96 -39.13
CA ASN A 624 10.41 3.26 -39.36
C ASN A 624 9.51 4.25 -40.13
N SER A 625 8.30 3.84 -40.54
CA SER A 625 7.37 4.66 -41.34
C SER A 625 5.92 4.65 -40.83
N SER A 626 5.68 4.21 -39.58
CA SER A 626 4.33 4.22 -38.98
C SER A 626 4.09 5.38 -38.00
N VAL A 627 5.15 6.00 -37.47
CA VAL A 627 5.06 7.16 -36.56
C VAL A 627 6.10 8.20 -36.96
N LEU A 628 5.66 9.44 -37.15
CA LEU A 628 6.48 10.59 -37.51
C LEU A 628 6.14 11.79 -36.62
N GLU A 629 7.03 12.77 -36.54
CA GLU A 629 6.72 14.08 -35.97
C GLU A 629 5.90 14.89 -36.99
N PHE A 630 4.79 15.48 -36.58
CA PHE A 630 3.86 16.17 -37.49
C PHE A 630 4.54 17.29 -38.28
N ASP A 631 5.42 18.05 -37.62
CA ASP A 631 6.17 19.15 -38.26
C ASP A 631 7.14 18.66 -39.34
N SER A 632 7.61 17.40 -39.24
CA SER A 632 8.53 16.78 -40.21
C SER A 632 7.86 16.35 -41.52
N ILE A 633 6.53 16.45 -41.62
CA ILE A 633 5.79 16.12 -42.85
C ILE A 633 5.93 17.27 -43.85
N GLU A 634 6.82 17.12 -44.83
CA GLU A 634 7.07 18.13 -45.88
C GLU A 634 5.88 18.35 -46.82
N GLU A 635 4.97 17.38 -46.97
CA GLU A 635 3.83 17.46 -47.90
C GLU A 635 2.72 18.43 -47.43
N ILE A 636 2.62 18.71 -46.11
CA ILE A 636 1.66 19.67 -45.57
C ILE A 636 2.32 21.06 -45.52
N PRO A 637 1.76 22.10 -46.18
CA PRO A 637 2.32 23.45 -46.13
C PRO A 637 2.39 24.00 -44.70
N ASP A 638 3.46 24.73 -44.37
CA ASP A 638 3.68 25.22 -42.99
C ASP A 638 2.59 26.19 -42.51
N GLU A 639 1.93 26.93 -43.42
CA GLU A 639 0.73 27.72 -43.13
C GLU A 639 -0.44 26.83 -42.65
N ARG A 640 -0.64 25.67 -43.29
CA ARG A 640 -1.68 24.68 -42.90
C ARG A 640 -1.29 23.92 -41.64
N LYS A 641 -0.01 23.61 -41.41
CA LYS A 641 0.45 23.07 -40.12
C LYS A 641 0.15 24.03 -38.97
N SER A 642 0.39 25.32 -39.19
CA SER A 642 0.14 26.37 -38.19
C SER A 642 -1.35 26.48 -37.87
N ASP A 643 -2.21 26.53 -38.90
CA ASP A 643 -3.67 26.53 -38.76
C ASP A 643 -4.19 25.27 -38.03
N ILE A 644 -3.67 24.07 -38.34
CA ILE A 644 -3.98 22.83 -37.62
C ILE A 644 -3.60 22.91 -36.14
N LYS A 645 -2.43 23.49 -35.80
CA LYS A 645 -2.04 23.68 -34.40
C LYS A 645 -2.94 24.69 -33.69
N GLU A 646 -3.30 25.79 -34.33
CA GLU A 646 -4.23 26.78 -33.78
C GLU A 646 -5.63 26.17 -33.55
N GLN A 647 -6.14 25.36 -34.48
CA GLN A 647 -7.35 24.56 -34.26
C GLN A 647 -7.21 23.63 -33.05
N ILE A 648 -6.09 22.90 -32.90
CA ILE A 648 -5.83 22.04 -31.74
C ILE A 648 -5.79 22.86 -30.44
N HIS A 649 -5.20 24.06 -30.43
CA HIS A 649 -5.20 24.97 -29.28
C HIS A 649 -6.62 25.41 -28.89
N CYS A 650 -7.45 25.78 -29.87
CA CYS A 650 -8.85 26.16 -29.62
C CYS A 650 -9.70 24.98 -29.13
N ILE A 651 -9.53 23.79 -29.70
CA ILE A 651 -10.27 22.58 -29.31
C ILE A 651 -9.89 22.15 -27.88
N THR A 652 -8.59 22.18 -27.55
CA THR A 652 -8.11 21.87 -26.19
C THR A 652 -8.53 22.92 -25.18
N ASN A 653 -8.54 24.21 -25.52
CA ASN A 653 -9.14 25.25 -24.68
C ASN A 653 -10.62 24.93 -24.37
N ASP A 654 -11.44 24.75 -25.39
CA ASP A 654 -12.88 24.62 -25.20
C ASP A 654 -13.26 23.31 -24.49
N VAL A 655 -12.59 22.18 -24.76
CA VAL A 655 -12.95 20.88 -24.14
C VAL A 655 -12.60 20.81 -22.65
N PHE A 656 -11.48 21.40 -22.23
CA PHE A 656 -11.12 21.44 -20.82
C PHE A 656 -11.98 22.46 -20.05
N LEU A 657 -12.32 23.62 -20.65
CA LEU A 657 -13.30 24.54 -20.08
C LEU A 657 -14.70 23.93 -19.99
N ALA A 658 -15.11 23.12 -20.98
CA ALA A 658 -16.36 22.37 -20.96
C ALA A 658 -16.42 21.42 -19.75
N ALA A 659 -15.37 20.64 -19.52
CA ALA A 659 -15.31 19.72 -18.38
C ALA A 659 -15.43 20.43 -17.02
N VAL A 660 -14.73 21.56 -16.83
CA VAL A 660 -14.77 22.36 -15.59
C VAL A 660 -16.13 23.05 -15.36
N ASN A 661 -16.79 23.52 -16.41
CA ASN A 661 -18.00 24.32 -16.27
C ASN A 661 -19.30 23.52 -16.35
N VAL A 662 -19.31 22.41 -17.10
CA VAL A 662 -20.48 21.55 -17.27
C VAL A 662 -20.50 20.41 -16.26
N ASN A 663 -19.37 19.73 -16.04
CA ASN A 663 -19.35 18.41 -15.43
C ASN A 663 -18.46 18.33 -14.17
N ARG A 664 -18.63 19.30 -13.25
CA ARG A 664 -17.87 19.45 -11.99
C ARG A 664 -17.89 18.26 -11.04
N LEU A 665 -18.80 17.29 -11.21
CA LEU A 665 -18.79 16.04 -10.44
C LEU A 665 -17.82 15.00 -11.01
N ASN A 666 -17.43 15.16 -12.28
CA ASN A 666 -16.75 14.16 -13.08
C ASN A 666 -15.38 14.65 -13.61
N PHE A 667 -15.12 15.95 -13.61
CA PHE A 667 -13.79 16.56 -13.71
C PHE A 667 -13.60 17.58 -12.58
N GLN A 668 -12.64 17.32 -11.69
CA GLN A 668 -12.28 18.15 -10.54
C GLN A 668 -10.77 18.35 -10.53
N PRO A 669 -10.26 19.43 -11.16
CA PRO A 669 -8.86 19.77 -11.06
C PRO A 669 -8.50 20.16 -9.61
N LEU A 670 -7.35 19.71 -9.14
CA LEU A 670 -6.84 19.94 -7.79
C LEU A 670 -5.61 20.86 -7.85
N PRO A 671 -5.51 21.92 -7.02
CA PRO A 671 -4.36 22.83 -7.02
C PRO A 671 -3.00 22.16 -6.83
N ASN A 672 -2.99 20.99 -6.20
CA ASN A 672 -1.80 20.19 -5.87
C ASN A 672 -1.54 19.01 -6.81
N ALA A 673 -2.28 18.87 -7.92
CA ALA A 673 -1.97 17.90 -8.96
C ALA A 673 -1.65 18.58 -10.29
N PHE A 674 -0.93 17.87 -11.15
CA PHE A 674 -0.90 18.13 -12.59
C PHE A 674 -1.14 16.80 -13.30
N GLU A 675 -1.55 16.80 -14.57
CA GLU A 675 -1.72 15.56 -15.33
C GLU A 675 -1.41 15.75 -16.81
N THR A 676 -0.83 14.73 -17.43
CA THR A 676 -0.55 14.71 -18.87
C THR A 676 -1.51 13.77 -19.59
N TYR A 677 -2.20 14.30 -20.59
CA TYR A 677 -3.11 13.58 -21.46
C TYR A 677 -2.52 13.44 -22.86
N GLY A 678 -2.80 12.32 -23.53
CA GLY A 678 -2.67 12.16 -24.97
C GLY A 678 -4.01 12.47 -25.60
N VAL A 679 -4.12 13.59 -26.31
CA VAL A 679 -5.33 13.97 -27.04
C VAL A 679 -5.17 13.57 -28.48
N ASP A 680 -6.11 12.75 -28.97
CA ASP A 680 -6.04 12.18 -30.31
C ASP A 680 -7.01 12.87 -31.27
N PHE A 681 -6.47 13.30 -32.41
CA PHE A 681 -7.17 14.06 -33.43
C PHE A 681 -7.07 13.41 -34.81
N LEU A 682 -8.12 13.49 -35.63
CA LEU A 682 -8.04 13.30 -37.08
C LEU A 682 -7.96 14.66 -37.77
N ILE A 683 -7.39 14.67 -38.98
CA ILE A 683 -7.50 15.77 -39.93
C ILE A 683 -8.31 15.27 -41.12
N ASP A 684 -9.27 16.06 -41.58
CA ASP A 684 -10.01 15.77 -42.81
C ASP A 684 -9.34 16.35 -44.07
N SER A 685 -9.89 16.04 -45.24
CA SER A 685 -9.35 16.52 -46.53
C SER A 685 -9.32 18.04 -46.69
N ASP A 686 -10.12 18.78 -45.90
CA ASP A 686 -10.19 20.25 -45.92
C ASP A 686 -9.27 20.90 -44.88
N TYR A 687 -8.47 20.09 -44.18
CA TYR A 687 -7.59 20.46 -43.06
C TYR A 687 -8.34 20.91 -41.79
N GLU A 688 -9.63 20.59 -41.61
CA GLU A 688 -10.29 20.76 -40.30
C GLU A 688 -9.89 19.61 -39.34
N VAL A 689 -9.69 19.96 -38.07
CA VAL A 689 -9.27 19.01 -37.02
C VAL A 689 -10.48 18.46 -36.27
N LYS A 690 -10.56 17.13 -36.12
CA LYS A 690 -11.62 16.42 -35.38
C LYS A 690 -11.05 15.68 -34.17
N LEU A 691 -11.51 15.99 -32.96
CA LEU A 691 -11.19 15.29 -31.71
C LEU A 691 -11.82 13.89 -31.69
N LEU A 692 -11.01 12.87 -31.38
CA LEU A 692 -11.45 11.49 -31.18
C LEU A 692 -11.61 11.13 -29.69
N GLU A 693 -10.56 11.36 -28.91
CA GLU A 693 -10.46 10.87 -27.53
C GLU A 693 -9.38 11.62 -26.74
N ILE A 694 -9.49 11.56 -25.42
CA ILE A 694 -8.52 12.11 -24.45
C ILE A 694 -8.09 10.96 -23.56
N ASN A 695 -6.84 10.54 -23.68
CA ASN A 695 -6.27 9.41 -22.95
C ASN A 695 -5.41 9.91 -21.79
N ALA A 696 -5.81 9.65 -20.54
CA ALA A 696 -4.89 9.81 -19.41
C ALA A 696 -3.84 8.70 -19.41
N PHE A 697 -2.66 8.97 -18.86
CA PHE A 697 -1.51 8.05 -18.86
C PHE A 697 -1.21 7.50 -20.28
N PRO A 698 -1.03 8.37 -21.29
CA PRO A 698 -0.87 7.94 -22.68
C PRO A 698 0.41 7.11 -22.87
N ASP A 699 0.36 6.10 -23.74
CA ASP A 699 1.53 5.28 -24.02
C ASP A 699 2.61 6.04 -24.83
N PHE A 700 3.62 6.53 -24.14
CA PHE A 700 4.76 7.24 -24.72
C PHE A 700 5.70 6.33 -25.53
N LYS A 701 5.61 4.99 -25.43
CA LYS A 701 6.43 4.05 -26.24
C LYS A 701 6.06 4.10 -27.72
N GLN A 702 4.85 4.57 -28.04
CA GLN A 702 4.35 4.69 -29.42
C GLN A 702 5.23 5.61 -30.28
N THR A 703 5.96 6.54 -29.68
CA THR A 703 6.96 7.41 -30.35
C THR A 703 8.14 6.66 -30.98
N GLY A 704 8.38 5.40 -30.58
CA GLY A 704 9.54 4.64 -31.01
C GLY A 704 10.85 5.10 -30.35
N LYS A 705 11.99 4.70 -30.92
CA LYS A 705 13.32 5.05 -30.39
C LYS A 705 13.88 6.34 -30.98
N ASP A 706 13.49 6.66 -32.20
CA ASP A 706 14.12 7.74 -32.98
C ASP A 706 13.52 9.11 -32.61
N LEU A 707 12.21 9.17 -32.33
CA LEU A 707 11.54 10.37 -31.81
C LEU A 707 11.66 10.53 -30.29
N LYS A 708 12.58 9.82 -29.63
CA LYS A 708 12.75 9.91 -28.17
C LYS A 708 13.05 11.34 -27.70
N ASN A 709 13.73 12.14 -28.53
CA ASN A 709 14.02 13.55 -28.24
C ASN A 709 12.74 14.38 -28.01
N LEU A 710 11.61 14.02 -28.63
CA LEU A 710 10.32 14.70 -28.46
C LEU A 710 9.73 14.46 -27.06
N ILE A 711 9.84 13.23 -26.55
CA ILE A 711 9.44 12.89 -25.17
C ILE A 711 10.44 13.42 -24.15
N ASP A 712 11.74 13.44 -24.49
CA ASP A 712 12.79 14.02 -23.67
C ASP A 712 12.56 15.53 -23.39
N GLU A 713 12.05 16.28 -24.36
CA GLU A 713 11.67 17.71 -24.24
C GLU A 713 10.34 17.91 -23.50
N LEU A 714 9.30 17.11 -23.81
CA LEU A 714 8.03 17.13 -23.06
C LEU A 714 8.23 16.90 -21.54
N PHE A 715 9.10 15.96 -21.16
CA PHE A 715 9.43 15.72 -19.75
C PHE A 715 10.32 16.81 -19.14
N ASP A 716 11.07 17.55 -19.97
CA ASP A 716 11.84 18.72 -19.54
C ASP A 716 10.88 19.87 -19.15
N ASP A 717 9.91 20.18 -20.01
CA ASP A 717 8.94 21.26 -19.78
C ASP A 717 7.91 20.95 -18.71
N THR A 718 7.36 19.73 -18.64
CA THR A 718 6.45 19.33 -17.55
C THR A 718 7.12 19.52 -16.18
N VAL A 719 8.39 19.13 -16.03
CA VAL A 719 9.14 19.35 -14.78
C VAL A 719 9.44 20.84 -14.56
N LYS A 720 9.83 21.59 -15.60
CA LYS A 720 10.12 23.03 -15.55
C LYS A 720 8.91 23.86 -15.11
N TYR A 721 7.72 23.61 -15.67
CA TYR A 721 6.53 24.43 -15.45
C TYR A 721 5.56 23.90 -14.40
N CYS A 722 5.47 22.58 -14.19
CA CYS A 722 4.54 21.97 -13.23
C CYS A 722 5.21 21.62 -11.90
N VAL A 723 6.34 20.89 -11.93
CA VAL A 723 6.98 20.37 -10.71
C VAL A 723 7.87 21.41 -10.01
N THR A 724 8.68 22.16 -10.78
CA THR A 724 9.68 23.09 -10.23
C THR A 724 9.07 24.21 -9.35
N PRO A 725 7.87 24.77 -9.65
CA PRO A 725 7.22 25.76 -8.79
C PRO A 725 6.83 25.24 -7.40
N ILE A 726 6.50 23.95 -7.26
CA ILE A 726 6.09 23.33 -5.97
C ILE A 726 7.14 23.62 -4.88
N PHE A 727 8.42 23.52 -5.25
CA PHE A 727 9.56 23.56 -4.34
C PHE A 727 10.23 24.94 -4.22
N ASN A 728 9.84 25.95 -5.01
CA ASN A 728 10.52 27.24 -5.11
C ASN A 728 9.62 28.43 -4.70
N GLU A 729 9.31 28.55 -3.40
CA GLU A 729 8.37 29.53 -2.82
C GLU A 729 8.70 31.03 -3.00
N ASN A 730 9.75 31.39 -3.74
CA ASN A 730 10.14 32.79 -4.00
C ASN A 730 10.67 33.01 -5.43
N LYS A 731 10.28 32.14 -6.39
CA LYS A 731 10.62 32.30 -7.82
C LYS A 731 9.40 32.08 -8.73
N ASP A 732 8.26 32.67 -8.39
CA ASP A 732 7.07 32.78 -9.27
C ASP A 732 7.32 33.60 -10.55
N LYS A 733 8.55 34.05 -10.75
CA LYS A 733 9.12 34.43 -12.05
C LYS A 733 10.41 33.65 -12.28
N VAL A 734 10.27 32.38 -12.70
CA VAL A 734 11.19 31.89 -13.73
C VAL A 734 11.11 32.90 -14.87
N ASN A 735 12.25 33.41 -15.32
CA ASN A 735 12.30 34.44 -16.36
C ASN A 735 11.42 34.00 -17.54
N GLY A 736 10.60 34.93 -18.06
CA GLY A 736 9.55 34.66 -19.04
C GLY A 736 10.06 34.34 -20.45
N GLU A 737 10.99 33.39 -20.59
CA GLU A 737 11.09 32.58 -21.80
C GLU A 737 9.95 31.58 -21.79
N THR A 738 8.83 31.98 -22.40
CA THR A 738 7.81 31.05 -22.88
C THR A 738 8.49 30.10 -23.87
N ASP A 739 8.45 28.81 -23.59
CA ASP A 739 8.90 27.84 -24.59
C ASP A 739 7.94 27.90 -25.78
N PRO A 740 8.42 28.11 -27.02
CA PRO A 740 7.53 28.17 -28.19
C PRO A 740 6.75 26.87 -28.39
N ASN A 741 7.25 25.73 -27.89
CA ASN A 741 6.60 24.44 -28.04
C ASN A 741 5.67 24.07 -26.87
N PHE A 742 5.64 24.83 -25.76
CA PHE A 742 4.83 24.53 -24.57
C PHE A 742 3.82 25.65 -24.28
N VAL A 743 2.82 25.75 -25.14
CA VAL A 743 1.88 26.88 -25.22
C VAL A 743 0.80 26.78 -24.14
N LYS A 744 0.69 27.78 -23.26
CA LYS A 744 -0.43 27.85 -22.31
C LYS A 744 -1.70 28.30 -23.04
N VAL A 745 -2.69 27.42 -23.15
CA VAL A 745 -3.99 27.70 -23.78
C VAL A 745 -5.06 28.14 -22.77
N ILE A 746 -4.99 27.69 -21.51
CA ILE A 746 -5.90 28.10 -20.43
C ILE A 746 -5.12 28.60 -19.22
N ASP A 747 -5.59 29.71 -18.64
CA ASP A 747 -5.24 30.19 -17.30
C ASP A 747 -6.55 30.52 -16.55
N TYR A 748 -7.14 29.51 -15.90
CA TYR A 748 -8.43 29.57 -15.22
C TYR A 748 -8.28 29.24 -13.73
N THR A 749 -9.28 29.59 -12.91
CA THR A 749 -9.32 29.22 -11.48
C THR A 749 -10.75 28.90 -11.07
N SER A 750 -11.08 27.63 -10.78
CA SER A 750 -12.49 27.20 -10.65
C SER A 750 -13.23 27.77 -9.44
N ASN A 751 -12.50 28.23 -8.43
CA ASN A 751 -13.02 28.77 -7.16
C ASN A 751 -12.93 30.31 -7.06
N GLY A 752 -12.72 31.03 -8.16
CA GLY A 752 -12.77 32.50 -8.19
C GLY A 752 -14.20 33.05 -8.25
N TRP A 753 -14.86 33.15 -7.08
CA TRP A 753 -16.16 33.84 -6.88
C TRP A 753 -16.04 34.91 -5.79
#